data_AF-A0A956LWB3-F1
#
_entry.id   AF-A0A956LWB3-F1
#
_cell.length_a   1.000
_cell.length_b   1.000
_cell.length_c   1.000
_cell.angle_alpha   90.00
_cell.angle_beta   90.00
_cell.angle_gamma   90.00
#
_symmetry.space_group_name_H-M   'P 1'
#
loop_
_entity.id
_entity.type
_entity.pdbx_description
1 polymer ?
#
loop_
_entity_poly.entity_id
_entity_poly.type
_entity_poly.pdbx_seq_one_letter_code
_entity_poly.pdbx_strand_id
1 'polypeptide(L)'
;MYSEHRVGHVESDGTSSRHDGTTRDDRSRRDAGSGPRLATGSGGSRASGLLGLALCLAWVSEPHAADWISAQVPFDSAHVLAAATAPSAPGRVYVALDGLGIYRTEDRGESWLNASGRLPLDPRIRALAVADIDEDRAYAGLDGPSGGAARIFTTHNGGVSWAEVSQGIEGALISDILVRAGDPETALAVVRLGSSPGIYRTTDGGGSWSLSSVGLGGSAVWSLAQSPADPDDIIVGTDDGVARSTDGGLSWNPGGAAGNRIVDLAWSSADPTLVYAAASDALFRSADGGWGFAAVSLPPEALGVHDVVADPTSPHVIYVSGQVSCGVVASGSAVWQSLDQGTSWSSIYLPGNLPDTGCGGAPTALLIDPTSPASLYLTQTHLADGFLRRRSGIWSVETNGLRNYEVERVLTDHQGAAYARGPWDLLRTAAPRDLWEKVEQGFWTTEPRLEASSSVPGLLHEAGNAGISDVIEQLARRSTDGGLTWSHEPGVLPSGLPYDAPLTLVVSNHGDGETVYVWSESRCYRSDDGHASYSEVSAVVSAVAAVLDPADPHRIVAAQDAFPIVSLSTDGGATWTGRSGGLPMAEPVGLFMDPGDAEHLVIALDGVGAFESVDGGESWSMLLAAPEPLNGADFDFSRGNVYLATQGAGVLTTDLRITEVGLPTHEVSAIAYSPVHEAILAGTRHGGLFVQAVGTTGIDDADDFRASPLVLSVEPNPTCSRVRFRLGSNPALGSTGAEMDGGPSRPLTIRDVRGRLVRRLGLVESRDGVEAIWDTRDEPGRRVAAGVYFAEVTLGGRRITGTVLVTR
;
A
#
# COMPACT_ATOMS: atom_id res chain seq x y z
N MET A 1 23.74 5.66 -34.37
CA MET A 1 24.84 5.64 -35.36
C MET A 1 25.30 4.20 -35.58
N TYR A 2 24.77 3.54 -36.60
CA TYR A 2 25.48 2.81 -37.65
C TYR A 2 24.41 2.08 -38.47
N SER A 3 24.24 2.56 -39.69
CA SER A 3 23.41 2.02 -40.75
C SER A 3 24.13 0.89 -41.47
N GLU A 4 23.40 -0.08 -42.02
CA GLU A 4 23.63 -0.47 -43.42
C GLU A 4 22.38 -1.11 -44.05
N HIS A 5 22.00 -0.54 -45.19
CA HIS A 5 20.94 -0.97 -46.09
C HIS A 5 21.40 -2.13 -47.00
N ARG A 6 20.48 -3.03 -47.38
CA ARG A 6 20.33 -3.40 -48.80
C ARG A 6 18.93 -3.92 -49.14
N VAL A 7 18.45 -3.42 -50.27
CA VAL A 7 17.14 -3.61 -50.91
C VAL A 7 17.23 -4.73 -51.96
N GLY A 8 16.12 -5.43 -52.20
CA GLY A 8 15.91 -6.29 -53.37
C GLY A 8 14.41 -6.60 -53.62
N HIS A 9 13.80 -5.84 -54.54
CA HIS A 9 12.56 -6.06 -55.31
C HIS A 9 12.58 -7.40 -56.11
N VAL A 10 11.54 -8.04 -56.71
CA VAL A 10 10.15 -7.73 -57.16
C VAL A 10 9.44 -9.03 -57.64
N GLU A 11 8.10 -9.06 -57.54
CA GLU A 11 7.02 -9.78 -58.30
C GLU A 11 7.10 -11.25 -58.77
N SER A 12 6.04 -12.05 -58.53
CA SER A 12 4.90 -12.23 -59.48
C SER A 12 3.95 -13.41 -59.13
N ASP A 13 2.66 -13.08 -59.13
CA ASP A 13 1.44 -13.80 -59.58
C ASP A 13 1.23 -15.33 -59.47
N GLY A 14 -0.02 -15.69 -59.09
CA GLY A 14 -0.73 -16.80 -59.72
C GLY A 14 -1.73 -17.64 -58.90
N THR A 15 -2.97 -17.15 -58.73
CA THR A 15 -4.28 -17.86 -58.90
C THR A 15 -4.43 -19.36 -58.49
N SER A 16 -5.29 -19.73 -57.52
CA SER A 16 -6.77 -19.91 -57.53
C SER A 16 -7.29 -21.35 -57.75
N SER A 17 -8.54 -21.58 -57.32
CA SER A 17 -9.40 -22.81 -57.28
C SER A 17 -9.34 -23.57 -55.93
N ARG A 18 -10.35 -23.66 -55.06
CA ARG A 18 -11.84 -23.85 -55.11
C ARG A 18 -12.31 -25.14 -55.79
N HIS A 19 -12.69 -26.13 -54.97
CA HIS A 19 -14.00 -26.84 -54.94
C HIS A 19 -13.92 -27.94 -53.85
N ASP A 20 -14.77 -27.92 -52.82
CA ASP A 20 -16.17 -28.38 -52.73
C ASP A 20 -16.38 -29.91 -52.72
N GLY A 21 -17.22 -30.35 -51.77
CA GLY A 21 -18.09 -31.52 -51.91
C GLY A 21 -17.68 -32.77 -51.12
N THR A 22 -18.13 -32.97 -49.88
CA THR A 22 -19.42 -33.58 -49.46
C THR A 22 -19.43 -35.09 -49.24
N THR A 23 -19.96 -35.45 -48.06
CA THR A 23 -20.93 -36.52 -47.73
C THR A 23 -20.48 -37.97 -47.43
N ARG A 24 -20.85 -38.36 -46.19
CA ARG A 24 -21.75 -39.45 -45.76
C ARG A 24 -21.21 -40.83 -45.34
N ASP A 25 -21.70 -41.22 -44.15
CA ASP A 25 -22.32 -42.50 -43.71
C ASP A 25 -21.56 -43.81 -44.01
N ASP A 26 -21.50 -44.85 -43.18
CA ASP A 26 -22.51 -45.40 -42.29
C ASP A 26 -21.89 -46.54 -41.45
N ARG A 27 -22.40 -46.72 -40.22
CA ARG A 27 -22.75 -47.99 -39.52
C ARG A 27 -21.77 -49.14 -39.22
N SER A 28 -21.89 -49.51 -37.93
CA SER A 28 -22.11 -50.87 -37.36
C SER A 28 -20.86 -51.73 -37.13
N ARG A 29 -20.71 -52.59 -36.10
CA ARG A 29 -21.63 -53.46 -35.35
C ARG A 29 -20.84 -54.04 -34.12
N ARG A 30 -21.44 -54.08 -32.92
CA ARG A 30 -21.76 -55.26 -32.06
C ARG A 30 -20.65 -56.25 -31.66
N ASP A 31 -20.50 -56.45 -30.32
CA ASP A 31 -20.65 -57.71 -29.53
C ASP A 31 -19.92 -57.53 -28.17
N ALA A 32 -20.51 -57.57 -26.97
CA ALA A 32 -21.33 -58.56 -26.22
C ALA A 32 -20.51 -59.57 -25.38
N GLY A 33 -20.80 -59.59 -24.05
CA GLY A 33 -20.41 -60.62 -23.06
C GLY A 33 -19.40 -60.09 -22.01
N SER A 34 -19.57 -60.22 -20.68
CA SER A 34 -20.40 -61.06 -19.83
C SER A 34 -20.28 -60.60 -18.36
N GLY A 35 -21.38 -60.54 -17.59
CA GLY A 35 -21.35 -60.48 -16.11
C GLY A 35 -21.05 -61.85 -15.48
N PRO A 36 -21.44 -62.18 -14.22
CA PRO A 36 -22.15 -61.37 -13.21
C PRO A 36 -21.64 -61.56 -11.75
N ARG A 37 -22.18 -60.81 -10.76
CA ARG A 37 -22.94 -61.33 -9.60
C ARG A 37 -23.19 -60.26 -8.51
N LEU A 38 -24.48 -60.07 -8.23
CA LEU A 38 -25.07 -59.32 -7.13
C LEU A 38 -25.20 -60.18 -5.87
N ALA A 39 -25.09 -59.53 -4.70
CA ALA A 39 -25.72 -59.98 -3.46
C ALA A 39 -26.64 -58.86 -2.94
N THR A 40 -27.85 -59.26 -2.56
CA THR A 40 -29.03 -58.46 -2.23
C THR A 40 -29.14 -58.19 -0.72
N GLY A 41 -29.63 -57.01 -0.35
CA GLY A 41 -30.14 -56.68 0.99
C GLY A 41 -31.13 -55.52 0.92
N SER A 42 -32.34 -55.73 1.43
CA SER A 42 -33.59 -55.01 1.13
C SER A 42 -34.08 -54.06 2.24
N GLY A 43 -34.81 -53.00 1.86
CA GLY A 43 -35.81 -52.26 2.66
C GLY A 43 -35.51 -50.75 2.76
N GLY A 44 -36.04 -49.86 1.91
CA GLY A 44 -37.43 -49.34 1.90
C GLY A 44 -37.50 -48.04 2.75
N SER A 45 -37.50 -46.82 2.18
CA SER A 45 -38.68 -46.18 1.58
C SER A 45 -38.38 -44.85 0.86
N ARG A 46 -39.02 -44.68 -0.31
CA ARG A 46 -39.55 -43.47 -1.02
C ARG A 46 -38.70 -42.18 -1.03
N ALA A 47 -37.99 -41.80 -2.10
CA ALA A 47 -38.39 -41.36 -3.46
C ALA A 47 -38.67 -39.84 -3.60
N SER A 48 -37.68 -39.13 -4.18
CA SER A 48 -37.74 -37.96 -5.09
C SER A 48 -36.26 -37.60 -5.40
N GLY A 49 -35.65 -37.69 -6.58
CA GLY A 49 -36.10 -37.91 -7.95
C GLY A 49 -35.72 -36.71 -8.84
N LEU A 50 -34.44 -36.55 -9.22
CA LEU A 50 -34.00 -36.26 -10.60
C LEU A 50 -32.46 -36.12 -10.75
N LEU A 51 -31.99 -36.82 -11.77
CA LEU A 51 -30.62 -37.09 -12.26
C LEU A 51 -29.61 -35.93 -12.27
N GLY A 52 -28.44 -36.18 -11.68
CA GLY A 52 -27.17 -35.55 -12.06
C GLY A 52 -26.48 -36.39 -13.14
N LEU A 53 -26.21 -35.77 -14.30
CA LEU A 53 -25.32 -36.28 -15.35
C LEU A 53 -23.90 -35.80 -15.01
N ALA A 54 -23.03 -36.73 -14.63
CA ALA A 54 -21.61 -36.47 -14.46
C ALA A 54 -20.94 -36.31 -15.83
N LEU A 55 -20.55 -35.08 -16.16
CA LEU A 55 -19.55 -34.77 -17.18
C LEU A 55 -18.21 -34.64 -16.44
N CYS A 56 -17.32 -35.62 -16.64
CA CYS A 56 -15.92 -35.50 -16.27
C CYS A 56 -15.27 -34.42 -17.14
N LEU A 57 -15.28 -33.18 -16.67
CA LEU A 57 -14.25 -32.20 -17.03
C LEU A 57 -13.10 -32.44 -16.06
N ALA A 58 -12.02 -33.02 -16.58
CA ALA A 58 -10.74 -32.99 -15.91
C ALA A 58 -10.35 -31.53 -15.75
N TRP A 59 -10.52 -30.99 -14.55
CA TRP A 59 -9.83 -29.77 -14.13
C TRP A 59 -8.34 -30.11 -14.14
N VAL A 60 -7.63 -29.61 -15.15
CA VAL A 60 -6.21 -29.35 -15.00
C VAL A 60 -6.15 -28.19 -14.01
N SER A 61 -5.94 -28.50 -12.74
CA SER A 61 -5.63 -27.48 -11.73
C SER A 61 -4.32 -26.82 -12.14
N GLU A 62 -4.37 -25.53 -12.49
CA GLU A 62 -3.19 -24.70 -12.52
C GLU A 62 -2.54 -24.72 -11.13
N PRO A 63 -1.20 -24.82 -11.02
CA PRO A 63 -0.54 -24.80 -9.73
C PRO A 63 -0.68 -23.39 -9.13
N HIS A 64 -1.42 -23.27 -8.03
CA HIS A 64 -1.58 -22.03 -7.27
C HIS A 64 -0.21 -21.58 -6.74
N ALA A 65 0.25 -20.40 -7.14
CA ALA A 65 1.41 -19.73 -6.56
C ALA A 65 1.08 -19.31 -5.12
N ALA A 66 2.06 -19.36 -4.21
CA ALA A 66 1.91 -18.82 -2.86
C ALA A 66 1.78 -17.29 -2.96
N ASP A 67 0.68 -16.70 -2.50
CA ASP A 67 0.44 -15.26 -2.58
C ASP A 67 1.21 -14.47 -1.50
N TRP A 68 1.67 -13.26 -1.83
CA TRP A 68 2.28 -12.34 -0.86
C TRP A 68 1.23 -11.73 0.06
N ILE A 69 1.55 -11.64 1.35
CA ILE A 69 0.70 -11.02 2.36
C ILE A 69 1.36 -9.74 2.83
N SER A 70 0.61 -8.65 2.92
CA SER A 70 1.11 -7.41 3.51
C SER A 70 1.32 -7.58 5.01
N ALA A 71 2.47 -7.16 5.50
CA ALA A 71 2.70 -6.97 6.93
C ALA A 71 1.75 -5.90 7.48
N GLN A 72 1.30 -6.11 8.72
CA GLN A 72 0.45 -5.15 9.42
C GLN A 72 1.35 -4.11 10.10
N VAL A 73 1.64 -3.03 9.39
CA VAL A 73 2.47 -1.92 9.87
C VAL A 73 1.59 -0.72 10.25
N PRO A 74 1.95 0.08 11.27
CA PRO A 74 1.27 1.33 11.55
C PRO A 74 1.39 2.28 10.36
N PHE A 75 0.27 2.82 9.89
CA PHE A 75 0.28 3.84 8.83
C PHE A 75 0.98 5.09 9.35
N ASP A 76 1.95 5.61 8.59
CA ASP A 76 2.72 6.77 9.00
C ASP A 76 2.10 8.07 8.47
N SER A 77 2.45 8.44 7.24
CA SER A 77 1.83 9.57 6.55
C SER A 77 1.71 9.49 5.03
N ALA A 78 0.63 10.04 4.48
CA ALA A 78 0.48 10.20 3.03
C ALA A 78 -0.48 11.35 2.70
N HIS A 79 -0.16 12.12 1.66
CA HIS A 79 -1.07 13.13 1.13
C HIS A 79 -2.14 12.46 0.27
N VAL A 80 -3.41 12.68 0.59
CA VAL A 80 -4.50 12.27 -0.31
C VAL A 80 -4.66 13.33 -1.38
N LEU A 81 -4.47 12.93 -2.65
CA LEU A 81 -4.51 13.83 -3.80
C LEU A 81 -5.86 13.83 -4.51
N ALA A 82 -6.59 12.72 -4.47
CA ALA A 82 -7.92 12.60 -5.05
C ALA A 82 -8.70 11.49 -4.33
N ALA A 83 -10.02 11.57 -4.35
CA ALA A 83 -10.88 10.52 -3.85
C ALA A 83 -12.21 10.51 -4.61
N ALA A 84 -12.83 9.34 -4.75
CA ALA A 84 -14.10 9.17 -5.44
C ALA A 84 -14.94 8.06 -4.82
N THR A 85 -16.26 8.27 -4.70
CA THR A 85 -17.21 7.23 -4.29
C THR A 85 -17.74 6.49 -5.52
N ALA A 86 -18.06 5.21 -5.40
CA ALA A 86 -18.76 4.45 -6.44
C ALA A 86 -20.29 4.61 -6.25
N PRO A 87 -21.02 5.25 -7.18
CA PRO A 87 -22.46 5.49 -7.00
C PRO A 87 -23.31 4.21 -6.97
N SER A 88 -22.96 3.20 -7.76
CA SER A 88 -23.66 1.90 -7.83
C SER A 88 -23.37 0.96 -6.66
N ALA A 89 -22.26 1.16 -5.94
CA ALA A 89 -21.77 0.25 -4.91
C ALA A 89 -21.62 0.96 -3.55
N PRO A 90 -22.67 0.91 -2.70
CA PRO A 90 -22.69 1.55 -1.40
C PRO A 90 -21.60 1.01 -0.47
N GLY A 91 -20.52 1.77 -0.32
CA GLY A 91 -19.40 1.44 0.54
C GLY A 91 -18.06 1.31 -0.16
N ARG A 92 -18.08 1.39 -1.49
CA ARG A 92 -16.86 1.49 -2.26
C ARG A 92 -16.42 2.94 -2.43
N VAL A 93 -15.19 3.21 -2.01
CA VAL A 93 -14.51 4.50 -2.14
C VAL A 93 -13.10 4.22 -2.63
N TYR A 94 -12.62 5.05 -3.55
CA TYR A 94 -11.23 5.06 -4.01
C TYR A 94 -10.53 6.30 -3.47
N VAL A 95 -9.27 6.16 -3.09
CA VAL A 95 -8.40 7.26 -2.67
C VAL A 95 -7.06 7.12 -3.37
N ALA A 96 -6.57 8.23 -3.91
CA ALA A 96 -5.24 8.35 -4.46
C ALA A 96 -4.33 8.99 -3.42
N LEU A 97 -3.23 8.31 -3.12
CA LEU A 97 -2.21 8.77 -2.19
C LEU A 97 -0.95 9.17 -2.98
N ASP A 98 -0.38 10.33 -2.66
CA ASP A 98 0.83 10.86 -3.30
C ASP A 98 1.98 9.84 -3.17
N GLY A 99 2.51 9.39 -4.31
CA GLY A 99 3.59 8.40 -4.40
C GLY A 99 3.21 6.94 -4.08
N LEU A 100 2.02 6.69 -3.52
CA LEU A 100 1.63 5.34 -3.05
C LEU A 100 0.54 4.67 -3.90
N GLY A 101 -0.01 5.39 -4.87
CA GLY A 101 -0.99 4.87 -5.81
C GLY A 101 -2.44 5.01 -5.33
N ILE A 102 -3.29 4.09 -5.78
CA ILE A 102 -4.74 4.09 -5.52
C ILE A 102 -5.07 2.98 -4.53
N TYR A 103 -5.86 3.32 -3.51
CA TYR A 103 -6.46 2.38 -2.59
C TYR A 103 -7.98 2.40 -2.73
N ARG A 104 -8.60 1.25 -2.51
CA ARG A 104 -10.05 1.06 -2.57
C ARG A 104 -10.53 0.39 -1.29
N THR A 105 -11.66 0.86 -0.75
CA THR A 105 -12.40 0.17 0.31
C THR A 105 -13.67 -0.45 -0.27
N GLU A 106 -14.18 -1.51 0.36
CA GLU A 106 -15.53 -2.07 0.09
C GLU A 106 -16.49 -1.87 1.28
N ASP A 107 -15.95 -1.47 2.43
CA ASP A 107 -16.61 -1.44 3.73
C ASP A 107 -16.69 -0.02 4.31
N ARG A 108 -16.72 0.98 3.41
CA ARG A 108 -16.80 2.41 3.75
C ARG A 108 -15.56 2.90 4.51
N GLY A 109 -14.39 2.33 4.27
CA GLY A 109 -13.11 2.74 4.84
C GLY A 109 -12.72 2.00 6.11
N GLU A 110 -13.49 1.00 6.58
CA GLU A 110 -13.04 0.17 7.71
C GLU A 110 -11.77 -0.62 7.36
N SER A 111 -11.59 -0.95 6.08
CA SER A 111 -10.36 -1.48 5.52
C SER A 111 -10.11 -1.01 4.09
N TRP A 112 -8.84 -0.95 3.72
CA TRP A 112 -8.36 -0.55 2.39
C TRP A 112 -7.55 -1.65 1.71
N LEU A 113 -7.77 -1.78 0.41
CA LEU A 113 -7.06 -2.67 -0.50
C LEU A 113 -6.29 -1.81 -1.51
N ASN A 114 -5.07 -2.22 -1.84
CA ASN A 114 -4.35 -1.57 -2.93
C ASN A 114 -5.07 -1.87 -4.26
N ALA A 115 -5.45 -0.82 -4.97
CA ALA A 115 -6.14 -0.84 -6.26
C ALA A 115 -5.33 -0.09 -7.34
N SER A 116 -4.00 -0.07 -7.18
CA SER A 116 -3.08 0.59 -8.11
C SER A 116 -2.77 -0.26 -9.34
N GLY A 117 -2.98 -1.58 -9.28
CA GLY A 117 -2.64 -2.51 -10.35
C GLY A 117 -1.23 -2.28 -10.89
N ARG A 118 -1.09 -2.13 -12.21
CA ARG A 118 0.15 -1.80 -12.95
C ARG A 118 0.28 -0.32 -13.33
N LEU A 119 -0.20 0.59 -12.49
CA LEU A 119 0.10 2.00 -12.67
C LEU A 119 1.63 2.25 -12.63
N PRO A 120 2.11 3.31 -13.30
CA PRO A 120 3.52 3.70 -13.26
C PRO A 120 4.02 3.92 -11.82
N LEU A 121 5.32 3.70 -11.60
CA LEU A 121 5.98 4.04 -10.33
C LEU A 121 5.88 5.54 -10.04
N ASP A 122 5.68 5.88 -8.76
CA ASP A 122 5.46 7.25 -8.25
C ASP A 122 4.37 8.05 -9.01
N PRO A 123 3.13 7.53 -9.10
CA PRO A 123 2.09 8.19 -9.86
C PRO A 123 1.48 9.33 -9.04
N ARG A 124 1.66 10.57 -9.50
CA ARG A 124 0.89 11.72 -8.99
C ARG A 124 -0.51 11.73 -9.58
N ILE A 125 -1.41 10.98 -8.94
CA ILE A 125 -2.81 10.84 -9.32
C ILE A 125 -3.59 12.02 -8.75
N ARG A 126 -4.08 12.91 -9.62
CA ARG A 126 -4.78 14.14 -9.25
C ARG A 126 -6.28 14.12 -9.47
N ALA A 127 -6.77 13.15 -10.24
CA ALA A 127 -8.19 12.98 -10.49
C ALA A 127 -8.56 11.49 -10.46
N LEU A 128 -9.69 11.18 -9.84
CA LEU A 128 -10.31 9.86 -9.84
C LEU A 128 -11.80 10.02 -10.15
N ALA A 129 -12.32 9.22 -11.06
CA ALA A 129 -13.74 9.20 -11.38
C ALA A 129 -14.22 7.77 -11.59
N VAL A 130 -15.30 7.38 -10.91
CA VAL A 130 -15.90 6.03 -10.99
C VAL A 130 -17.21 6.13 -11.75
N ALA A 131 -17.48 5.17 -12.63
CA ALA A 131 -18.74 5.13 -13.37
C ALA A 131 -19.94 4.89 -12.43
N ASP A 132 -21.08 5.47 -12.76
CA ASP A 132 -22.29 5.42 -11.95
C ASP A 132 -23.05 4.09 -12.07
N ILE A 133 -22.91 3.40 -13.20
CA ILE A 133 -23.56 2.12 -13.50
C ILE A 133 -22.63 0.91 -13.37
N ASP A 134 -21.34 1.12 -13.14
CA ASP A 134 -20.31 0.07 -13.05
C ASP A 134 -19.20 0.48 -12.08
N GLU A 135 -19.24 -0.04 -10.86
CA GLU A 135 -18.27 0.27 -9.80
C GLU A 135 -16.85 -0.26 -10.03
N ASP A 136 -16.67 -1.14 -11.02
CA ASP A 136 -15.36 -1.67 -11.42
C ASP A 136 -14.74 -0.84 -12.55
N ARG A 137 -15.50 0.10 -13.13
CA ARG A 137 -15.01 1.02 -14.15
C ARG A 137 -14.66 2.38 -13.57
N ALA A 138 -13.41 2.77 -13.73
CA ALA A 138 -12.93 4.08 -13.27
C ALA A 138 -11.85 4.65 -14.19
N TYR A 139 -11.64 5.96 -14.08
CA TYR A 139 -10.54 6.69 -14.71
C TYR A 139 -9.67 7.34 -13.65
N ALA A 140 -8.37 7.35 -13.90
CA ALA A 140 -7.37 8.01 -13.07
C ALA A 140 -6.55 8.97 -13.92
N GLY A 141 -6.49 10.24 -13.51
CA GLY A 141 -5.69 11.29 -14.14
C GLY A 141 -4.37 11.46 -13.40
N LEU A 142 -3.27 11.29 -14.12
CA LEU A 142 -1.91 11.38 -13.59
C LEU A 142 -1.16 12.58 -14.19
N ASP A 143 -0.32 13.20 -13.38
CA ASP A 143 0.66 14.15 -13.88
C ASP A 143 1.67 13.42 -14.80
N GLY A 144 2.11 14.11 -15.85
CA GLY A 144 3.20 13.61 -16.69
C GLY A 144 4.53 13.61 -15.94
N PRO A 145 5.46 12.68 -16.23
CA PRO A 145 6.79 12.69 -15.63
C PRO A 145 7.49 14.02 -15.92
N SER A 146 8.09 14.67 -14.92
CA SER A 146 8.78 15.98 -14.95
C SER A 146 8.90 16.65 -16.34
N GLY A 147 7.84 17.36 -16.75
CA GLY A 147 7.76 18.10 -18.02
C GLY A 147 7.07 17.38 -19.19
N GLY A 148 6.58 16.16 -18.98
CA GLY A 148 5.87 15.33 -19.95
C GLY A 148 4.35 15.55 -19.95
N ALA A 149 3.68 14.94 -20.93
CA ALA A 149 2.23 15.04 -21.09
C ALA A 149 1.48 14.34 -19.95
N ALA A 150 0.32 14.88 -19.57
CA ALA A 150 -0.60 14.27 -18.64
C ALA A 150 -1.05 12.90 -19.16
N ARG A 151 -1.33 11.98 -18.23
CA ARG A 151 -1.72 10.61 -18.58
C ARG A 151 -3.07 10.30 -17.98
N ILE A 152 -3.91 9.59 -18.73
CA ILE A 152 -5.19 9.10 -18.25
C ILE A 152 -5.13 7.59 -18.32
N PHE A 153 -5.53 6.93 -17.24
CA PHE A 153 -5.65 5.49 -17.15
C PHE A 153 -7.09 5.11 -16.90
N THR A 154 -7.49 3.93 -17.37
CA THR A 154 -8.80 3.35 -17.08
C THR A 154 -8.67 1.94 -16.53
N THR A 155 -9.61 1.56 -15.67
CA THR A 155 -9.78 0.20 -15.17
C THR A 155 -11.18 -0.30 -15.50
N HIS A 156 -11.32 -1.62 -15.62
CA HIS A 156 -12.58 -2.34 -15.83
C HIS A 156 -12.76 -3.47 -14.81
N ASN A 157 -11.94 -3.49 -13.76
CA ASN A 157 -11.91 -4.53 -12.73
C ASN A 157 -11.58 -3.93 -11.35
N GLY A 158 -12.01 -2.69 -11.12
CA GLY A 158 -11.90 -1.98 -9.86
C GLY A 158 -10.47 -1.69 -9.43
N GLY A 159 -9.53 -1.56 -10.37
CA GLY A 159 -8.14 -1.22 -10.10
C GLY A 159 -7.20 -2.41 -9.88
N VAL A 160 -7.64 -3.64 -10.15
CA VAL A 160 -6.72 -4.80 -10.25
C VAL A 160 -5.71 -4.57 -11.39
N SER A 161 -6.16 -3.95 -12.49
CA SER A 161 -5.29 -3.51 -13.58
C SER A 161 -5.77 -2.20 -14.19
N TRP A 162 -4.82 -1.42 -14.70
CA TRP A 162 -5.05 -0.14 -15.36
C TRP A 162 -4.43 -0.13 -16.76
N ALA A 163 -5.14 0.43 -17.73
CA ALA A 163 -4.68 0.62 -19.10
C ALA A 163 -4.53 2.11 -19.38
N GLU A 164 -3.41 2.52 -19.97
CA GLU A 164 -3.22 3.90 -20.40
C GLU A 164 -4.10 4.21 -21.62
N VAL A 165 -4.85 5.30 -21.52
CA VAL A 165 -5.83 5.79 -22.49
C VAL A 165 -5.67 7.29 -22.70
N SER A 166 -4.43 7.74 -22.98
CA SER A 166 -4.07 9.17 -23.07
C SER A 166 -4.04 9.71 -24.51
N GLN A 167 -4.44 8.93 -25.52
CA GLN A 167 -4.27 9.32 -26.93
C GLN A 167 -5.04 10.61 -27.26
N GLY A 168 -4.34 11.63 -27.76
CA GLY A 168 -4.93 12.92 -28.14
C GLY A 168 -4.97 13.98 -27.02
N ILE A 169 -4.52 13.64 -25.80
CA ILE A 169 -4.32 14.63 -24.73
C ILE A 169 -3.05 15.45 -25.02
N GLU A 170 -3.20 16.77 -25.13
CA GLU A 170 -2.10 17.70 -25.38
C GLU A 170 -1.95 18.69 -24.21
N GLY A 171 -1.23 18.29 -23.16
CA GLY A 171 -0.95 19.17 -22.02
C GLY A 171 -0.45 18.42 -20.80
N ALA A 172 -0.45 19.07 -19.65
CA ALA A 172 0.02 18.56 -18.38
C ALA A 172 -1.01 18.84 -17.27
N LEU A 173 -0.98 17.99 -16.23
CA LEU A 173 -1.83 18.02 -15.04
C LEU A 173 -3.32 17.80 -15.35
N ILE A 174 -3.80 16.59 -15.07
CA ILE A 174 -5.25 16.32 -15.02
C ILE A 174 -5.74 16.79 -13.66
N SER A 175 -6.68 17.73 -13.59
CA SER A 175 -7.21 18.20 -12.31
C SER A 175 -8.56 17.61 -11.96
N ASP A 176 -9.34 17.19 -12.95
CA ASP A 176 -10.66 16.62 -12.74
C ASP A 176 -11.04 15.72 -13.92
N ILE A 177 -11.87 14.71 -13.66
CA ILE A 177 -12.43 13.81 -14.66
C ILE A 177 -13.90 13.59 -14.32
N LEU A 178 -14.77 13.69 -15.34
CA LEU A 178 -16.18 13.36 -15.23
C LEU A 178 -16.52 12.20 -16.18
N VAL A 179 -17.04 11.12 -15.63
CA VAL A 179 -17.62 10.01 -16.41
C VAL A 179 -19.10 10.30 -16.62
N ARG A 180 -19.58 10.18 -17.85
CA ARG A 180 -20.98 10.46 -18.18
C ARG A 180 -21.90 9.42 -17.53
N ALA A 181 -22.93 9.89 -16.83
CA ALA A 181 -23.95 9.02 -16.25
C ALA A 181 -24.63 8.14 -17.32
N GLY A 182 -24.72 6.84 -17.04
CA GLY A 182 -25.32 5.83 -17.92
C GLY A 182 -24.51 5.44 -19.16
N ASP A 183 -23.36 6.08 -19.42
CA ASP A 183 -22.45 5.74 -20.53
C ASP A 183 -20.98 5.95 -20.13
N PRO A 184 -20.32 4.92 -19.58
CA PRO A 184 -18.96 5.04 -19.08
C PRO A 184 -17.89 5.08 -20.18
N GLU A 185 -18.26 4.93 -21.46
CA GLU A 185 -17.38 5.15 -22.61
C GLU A 185 -17.20 6.65 -22.91
N THR A 186 -18.13 7.48 -22.44
CA THR A 186 -18.07 8.94 -22.62
C THR A 186 -17.55 9.59 -21.34
N ALA A 187 -16.47 10.36 -21.46
CA ALA A 187 -15.89 11.08 -20.32
C ALA A 187 -15.29 12.43 -20.75
N LEU A 188 -15.20 13.34 -19.77
CA LEU A 188 -14.52 14.63 -19.87
C LEU A 188 -13.31 14.64 -18.92
N ALA A 189 -12.19 15.20 -19.36
CA ALA A 189 -10.99 15.37 -18.53
C ALA A 189 -10.51 16.82 -18.61
N VAL A 190 -10.18 17.41 -17.46
CA VAL A 190 -9.66 18.77 -17.36
C VAL A 190 -8.14 18.76 -17.36
N VAL A 191 -7.53 19.41 -18.35
CA VAL A 191 -6.08 19.60 -18.47
C VAL A 191 -5.76 21.06 -18.13
N ARG A 192 -4.97 21.29 -17.07
CA ARG A 192 -4.76 22.66 -16.55
C ARG A 192 -3.55 23.39 -17.12
N LEU A 193 -2.50 22.70 -17.51
CA LEU A 193 -1.26 23.28 -18.00
C LEU A 193 -0.84 22.69 -19.35
N GLY A 194 0.19 23.26 -19.97
CA GLY A 194 0.80 22.74 -21.20
C GLY A 194 0.38 23.50 -22.46
N SER A 195 0.57 22.86 -23.62
CA SER A 195 0.39 23.48 -24.94
C SER A 195 -1.07 23.73 -25.31
N SER A 196 -2.01 22.93 -24.78
CA SER A 196 -3.44 23.08 -25.07
C SER A 196 -4.29 22.74 -23.83
N PRO A 197 -4.25 23.58 -22.78
CA PRO A 197 -5.10 23.41 -21.61
C PRO A 197 -6.58 23.57 -21.98
N GLY A 198 -7.45 22.91 -21.22
CA GLY A 198 -8.89 22.93 -21.42
C GLY A 198 -9.55 21.59 -21.09
N ILE A 199 -10.76 21.40 -21.59
CA ILE A 199 -11.53 20.17 -21.42
C ILE A 199 -11.28 19.27 -22.62
N TYR A 200 -10.94 18.03 -22.38
CA TYR A 200 -10.85 16.98 -23.38
C TYR A 200 -12.02 16.03 -23.23
N ARG A 201 -12.52 15.51 -24.36
CA ARG A 201 -13.66 14.60 -24.41
C ARG A 201 -13.32 13.32 -25.15
N THR A 202 -13.81 12.20 -24.62
CA THR A 202 -13.83 10.88 -25.28
C THR A 202 -15.26 10.35 -25.38
N THR A 203 -15.49 9.42 -26.30
CA THR A 203 -16.74 8.64 -26.48
C THR A 203 -16.46 7.16 -26.74
N ASP A 204 -15.20 6.74 -26.59
CA ASP A 204 -14.71 5.39 -26.91
C ASP A 204 -13.86 4.81 -25.77
N GLY A 205 -14.15 5.23 -24.53
CA GLY A 205 -13.48 4.71 -23.34
C GLY A 205 -12.06 5.22 -23.15
N GLY A 206 -11.72 6.35 -23.78
CA GLY A 206 -10.37 6.92 -23.81
C GLY A 206 -9.48 6.34 -24.91
N GLY A 207 -10.05 5.57 -25.86
CA GLY A 207 -9.34 5.19 -27.08
C GLY A 207 -8.82 6.41 -27.85
N SER A 208 -9.58 7.50 -27.84
CA SER A 208 -9.14 8.82 -28.29
C SER A 208 -9.79 9.96 -27.50
N TRP A 209 -9.02 11.03 -27.29
CA TRP A 209 -9.44 12.28 -26.68
C TRP A 209 -9.31 13.43 -27.65
N SER A 210 -10.22 14.38 -27.56
CA SER A 210 -10.21 15.60 -28.37
C SER A 210 -10.55 16.82 -27.54
N LEU A 211 -9.91 17.96 -27.83
CA LEU A 211 -10.17 19.22 -27.14
C LEU A 211 -11.62 19.67 -27.40
N SER A 212 -12.37 19.91 -26.33
CA SER A 212 -13.79 20.24 -26.31
C SER A 212 -14.05 21.51 -25.47
N SER A 213 -13.26 22.55 -25.74
CA SER A 213 -13.26 23.82 -24.96
C SER A 213 -13.94 24.99 -25.68
N VAL A 214 -14.73 24.71 -26.73
CA VAL A 214 -15.36 25.75 -27.55
C VAL A 214 -16.32 26.57 -26.67
N GLY A 215 -16.09 27.88 -26.60
CA GLY A 215 -16.92 28.81 -25.83
C GLY A 215 -16.39 29.15 -24.42
N LEU A 216 -15.32 28.50 -23.95
CA LEU A 216 -14.69 28.82 -22.65
C LEU A 216 -13.74 30.03 -22.68
N GLY A 217 -13.42 30.57 -23.85
CA GLY A 217 -12.58 31.78 -23.96
C GLY A 217 -11.14 31.63 -23.46
N GLY A 218 -10.67 30.41 -23.18
CA GLY A 218 -9.34 30.14 -22.62
C GLY A 218 -9.27 30.20 -21.10
N SER A 219 -10.39 30.37 -20.39
CA SER A 219 -10.46 30.33 -18.93
C SER A 219 -10.03 28.96 -18.41
N ALA A 220 -9.20 28.94 -17.37
CA ALA A 220 -8.80 27.69 -16.72
C ALA A 220 -10.01 27.06 -16.04
N VAL A 221 -10.17 25.75 -16.22
CA VAL A 221 -11.23 24.95 -15.61
C VAL A 221 -10.68 24.25 -14.37
N TRP A 222 -11.49 24.20 -13.31
CA TRP A 222 -11.11 23.63 -12.01
C TRP A 222 -11.98 22.43 -11.62
N SER A 223 -13.28 22.48 -11.92
CA SER A 223 -14.25 21.45 -11.54
C SER A 223 -15.31 21.22 -12.62
N LEU A 224 -15.83 20.00 -12.67
CA LEU A 224 -16.94 19.55 -13.51
C LEU A 224 -18.09 19.07 -12.62
N ALA A 225 -19.33 19.40 -12.99
CA ALA A 225 -20.51 18.75 -12.40
C ALA A 225 -21.58 18.49 -13.47
N GLN A 226 -22.19 17.31 -13.44
CA GLN A 226 -23.23 16.89 -14.37
C GLN A 226 -24.61 16.97 -13.72
N SER A 227 -25.61 17.34 -14.51
CA SER A 227 -26.99 17.38 -14.05
C SER A 227 -27.50 15.95 -13.77
N PRO A 228 -28.11 15.73 -12.60
CA PRO A 228 -28.71 14.44 -12.27
C PRO A 228 -30.00 14.14 -13.07
N ALA A 229 -30.54 15.14 -13.79
CA ALA A 229 -31.74 15.00 -14.61
C ALA A 229 -31.43 14.80 -16.11
N ASP A 230 -30.27 15.27 -16.57
CA ASP A 230 -29.87 15.22 -17.97
C ASP A 230 -28.34 15.10 -18.10
N PRO A 231 -27.79 13.96 -18.54
CA PRO A 231 -26.35 13.78 -18.64
C PRO A 231 -25.68 14.66 -19.72
N ASP A 232 -26.44 15.27 -20.64
CA ASP A 232 -25.90 16.24 -21.61
C ASP A 232 -25.78 17.66 -21.04
N ASP A 233 -26.31 17.89 -19.84
CA ASP A 233 -26.27 19.16 -19.14
C ASP A 233 -25.16 19.15 -18.08
N ILE A 234 -24.12 19.93 -18.33
CA ILE A 234 -22.87 19.92 -17.56
C ILE A 234 -22.46 21.35 -17.26
N ILE A 235 -22.06 21.62 -16.02
CA ILE A 235 -21.48 22.89 -15.60
C ILE A 235 -20.02 22.70 -15.24
N VAL A 236 -19.25 23.77 -15.40
CA VAL A 236 -17.83 23.82 -15.06
C VAL A 236 -17.49 25.06 -14.27
N GLY A 237 -16.63 24.87 -13.28
CA GLY A 237 -16.04 25.94 -12.51
C GLY A 237 -14.80 26.45 -13.22
N THR A 238 -14.73 27.76 -13.46
CA THR A 238 -13.62 28.40 -14.17
C THR A 238 -13.03 29.55 -13.36
N ASP A 239 -11.90 30.10 -13.82
CA ASP A 239 -11.33 31.33 -13.28
C ASP A 239 -12.28 32.55 -13.38
N ASP A 240 -13.23 32.53 -14.33
CA ASP A 240 -14.10 33.67 -14.64
C ASP A 240 -15.56 33.48 -14.18
N GLY A 241 -15.86 32.38 -13.47
CA GLY A 241 -17.19 32.01 -13.01
C GLY A 241 -17.61 30.61 -13.47
N VAL A 242 -18.92 30.38 -13.56
CA VAL A 242 -19.49 29.12 -14.05
C VAL A 242 -19.73 29.20 -15.56
N ALA A 243 -19.32 28.18 -16.30
CA ALA A 243 -19.76 27.94 -17.69
C ALA A 243 -20.58 26.65 -17.77
N ARG A 244 -21.39 26.51 -18.81
CA ARG A 244 -22.36 25.42 -18.96
C ARG A 244 -22.45 24.91 -20.39
N SER A 245 -22.56 23.61 -20.54
CA SER A 245 -22.91 22.91 -21.76
C SER A 245 -24.27 22.24 -21.59
N THR A 246 -25.07 22.24 -22.67
CA THR A 246 -26.33 21.50 -22.77
C THR A 246 -26.28 20.50 -23.93
N ASP A 247 -25.07 20.15 -24.37
CA ASP A 247 -24.80 19.29 -25.53
C ASP A 247 -23.70 18.27 -25.23
N GLY A 248 -23.57 17.86 -23.96
CA GLY A 248 -22.64 16.81 -23.54
C GLY A 248 -21.18 17.23 -23.56
N GLY A 249 -20.91 18.52 -23.36
CA GLY A 249 -19.58 19.13 -23.30
C GLY A 249 -19.01 19.53 -24.66
N LEU A 250 -19.81 19.54 -25.74
CA LEU A 250 -19.34 19.93 -27.08
C LEU A 250 -19.14 21.44 -27.22
N SER A 251 -20.00 22.24 -26.57
CA SER A 251 -19.87 23.69 -26.51
C SER A 251 -20.29 24.25 -25.15
N TRP A 252 -19.67 25.36 -24.76
CA TRP A 252 -19.85 25.98 -23.45
C TRP A 252 -20.34 27.42 -23.59
N ASN A 253 -21.29 27.78 -22.75
CA ASN A 253 -21.83 29.14 -22.64
C ASN A 253 -21.58 29.69 -21.23
N PRO A 254 -21.37 31.00 -21.05
CA PRO A 254 -21.32 31.59 -19.73
C PRO A 254 -22.62 31.33 -18.95
N GLY A 255 -22.49 30.90 -17.69
CA GLY A 255 -23.59 30.73 -16.76
C GLY A 255 -23.70 31.94 -15.84
N GLY A 256 -23.03 31.90 -14.68
CA GLY A 256 -23.08 32.95 -13.67
C GLY A 256 -21.87 32.99 -12.74
N ALA A 257 -22.02 33.66 -11.59
CA ALA A 257 -20.94 33.94 -10.63
C ALA A 257 -19.70 34.63 -11.25
N ALA A 258 -19.94 35.47 -12.28
CA ALA A 258 -18.90 36.09 -13.08
C ALA A 258 -17.84 36.85 -12.25
N GLY A 259 -16.57 36.66 -12.60
CA GLY A 259 -15.43 37.31 -11.94
C GLY A 259 -14.96 36.62 -10.66
N ASN A 260 -15.47 35.43 -10.34
CA ASN A 260 -15.02 34.61 -9.22
C ASN A 260 -14.43 33.31 -9.74
N ARG A 261 -13.26 32.92 -9.21
CA ARG A 261 -12.70 31.59 -9.45
C ARG A 261 -13.53 30.55 -8.73
N ILE A 262 -14.20 29.69 -9.49
CA ILE A 262 -14.97 28.58 -8.94
C ILE A 262 -14.06 27.36 -8.85
N VAL A 263 -13.81 26.89 -7.62
CA VAL A 263 -12.91 25.77 -7.32
C VAL A 263 -13.65 24.44 -7.24
N ASP A 264 -14.93 24.46 -6.86
CA ASP A 264 -15.75 23.25 -6.73
C ASP A 264 -17.25 23.54 -7.00
N LEU A 265 -17.97 22.51 -7.44
CA LEU A 265 -19.38 22.56 -7.83
C LEU A 265 -20.15 21.36 -7.30
N ALA A 266 -21.30 21.62 -6.66
CA ALA A 266 -22.25 20.55 -6.29
C ALA A 266 -23.61 20.77 -6.94
N TRP A 267 -24.05 19.80 -7.74
CA TRP A 267 -25.41 19.75 -8.26
C TRP A 267 -26.26 18.83 -7.39
N SER A 268 -27.37 19.33 -6.84
CA SER A 268 -28.24 18.52 -5.99
C SER A 268 -29.01 17.48 -6.82
N SER A 269 -28.86 16.20 -6.47
CA SER A 269 -29.69 15.11 -7.03
C SER A 269 -31.09 15.04 -6.42
N ALA A 270 -31.30 15.63 -5.25
CA ALA A 270 -32.61 15.75 -4.64
C ALA A 270 -33.48 16.85 -5.27
N ASP A 271 -32.85 17.90 -5.82
CA ASP A 271 -33.50 18.96 -6.59
C ASP A 271 -32.55 19.49 -7.69
N PRO A 272 -32.75 19.08 -8.96
CA PRO A 272 -31.88 19.50 -10.07
C PRO A 272 -31.89 21.02 -10.35
N THR A 273 -32.74 21.81 -9.71
CA THR A 273 -32.67 23.28 -9.81
C THR A 273 -31.62 23.90 -8.90
N LEU A 274 -31.12 23.15 -7.91
CA LEU A 274 -30.15 23.64 -6.94
C LEU A 274 -28.72 23.25 -7.37
N VAL A 275 -27.90 24.29 -7.53
CA VAL A 275 -26.46 24.17 -7.77
C VAL A 275 -25.72 25.06 -6.78
N TYR A 276 -24.64 24.55 -6.21
CA TYR A 276 -23.74 25.30 -5.37
C TYR A 276 -22.38 25.45 -6.05
N ALA A 277 -21.80 26.63 -5.96
CA ALA A 277 -20.49 26.93 -6.51
C ALA A 277 -19.60 27.53 -5.42
N ALA A 278 -18.53 26.81 -5.08
CA ALA A 278 -17.53 27.24 -4.12
C ALA A 278 -16.45 28.06 -4.84
N ALA A 279 -16.12 29.22 -4.28
CA ALA A 279 -14.97 30.02 -4.59
C ALA A 279 -14.07 30.11 -3.35
N SER A 280 -12.81 30.53 -3.53
CA SER A 280 -11.83 30.55 -2.43
C SER A 280 -12.32 31.30 -1.18
N ASP A 281 -13.11 32.36 -1.34
CA ASP A 281 -13.62 33.21 -0.26
C ASP A 281 -15.15 33.43 -0.30
N ALA A 282 -15.88 32.70 -1.15
CA ALA A 282 -17.32 32.86 -1.32
C ALA A 282 -18.01 31.53 -1.65
N LEU A 283 -19.29 31.43 -1.29
CA LEU A 283 -20.17 30.36 -1.75
C LEU A 283 -21.35 30.99 -2.50
N PHE A 284 -21.73 30.37 -3.60
CA PHE A 284 -22.90 30.78 -4.38
C PHE A 284 -23.91 29.64 -4.47
N ARG A 285 -25.19 30.02 -4.59
CA ARG A 285 -26.30 29.10 -4.83
C ARG A 285 -27.11 29.54 -6.03
N SER A 286 -27.43 28.61 -6.91
CA SER A 286 -28.43 28.72 -7.96
C SER A 286 -29.73 28.02 -7.53
N ALA A 287 -30.85 28.55 -7.99
CA ALA A 287 -32.18 27.95 -7.86
C ALA A 287 -32.85 27.73 -9.23
N ASP A 288 -32.06 27.76 -10.30
CA ASP A 288 -32.50 27.61 -11.69
C ASP A 288 -31.58 26.66 -12.48
N GLY A 289 -30.85 25.76 -11.79
CA GLY A 289 -30.00 24.75 -12.43
C GLY A 289 -28.72 25.35 -13.02
N GLY A 290 -28.17 26.39 -12.40
CA GLY A 290 -26.89 27.01 -12.77
C GLY A 290 -26.97 28.17 -13.77
N TRP A 291 -28.16 28.70 -14.09
CA TRP A 291 -28.30 29.88 -14.96
C TRP A 291 -28.00 31.19 -14.22
N GLY A 292 -28.40 31.26 -12.95
CA GLY A 292 -28.18 32.39 -12.07
C GLY A 292 -27.66 31.96 -10.71
N PHE A 293 -26.80 32.78 -10.11
CA PHE A 293 -26.18 32.51 -8.81
C PHE A 293 -26.34 33.69 -7.87
N ALA A 294 -26.67 33.40 -6.62
CA ALA A 294 -26.71 34.36 -5.53
C ALA A 294 -25.68 33.98 -4.47
N ALA A 295 -25.00 34.98 -3.90
CA ALA A 295 -24.04 34.76 -2.83
C ALA A 295 -24.74 34.22 -1.57
N VAL A 296 -24.07 33.29 -0.91
CA VAL A 296 -24.46 32.67 0.35
C VAL A 296 -23.42 33.05 1.39
N SER A 297 -23.87 33.48 2.57
CA SER A 297 -22.97 33.82 3.67
C SER A 297 -22.23 32.58 4.15
N LEU A 298 -20.91 32.68 4.25
CA LEU A 298 -20.07 31.65 4.84
C LEU A 298 -20.20 31.61 6.37
N PRO A 299 -19.82 30.49 7.01
CA PRO A 299 -19.60 30.44 8.45
C PRO A 299 -18.63 31.55 8.89
N PRO A 300 -18.88 32.30 9.98
CA PRO A 300 -18.04 33.42 10.40
C PRO A 300 -16.57 33.07 10.66
N GLU A 301 -16.31 31.83 11.09
CA GLU A 301 -14.98 31.30 11.36
C GLU A 301 -14.23 30.76 10.14
N ALA A 302 -14.91 30.63 8.99
CA ALA A 302 -14.32 30.11 7.77
C ALA A 302 -13.35 31.13 7.15
N LEU A 303 -12.12 30.70 6.88
CA LEU A 303 -11.13 31.48 6.13
C LEU A 303 -11.25 31.30 4.62
N GLY A 304 -12.08 30.35 4.18
CA GLY A 304 -12.35 30.02 2.79
C GLY A 304 -13.11 28.69 2.67
N VAL A 305 -13.65 28.42 1.48
CA VAL A 305 -14.29 27.15 1.13
C VAL A 305 -13.43 26.44 0.09
N HIS A 306 -13.26 25.13 0.27
CA HIS A 306 -12.57 24.26 -0.67
C HIS A 306 -13.59 23.45 -1.47
N ASP A 307 -14.39 22.64 -0.77
CA ASP A 307 -15.39 21.79 -1.42
C ASP A 307 -16.79 22.08 -0.90
N VAL A 308 -17.78 21.75 -1.73
CA VAL A 308 -19.19 21.71 -1.39
C VAL A 308 -19.77 20.38 -1.85
N VAL A 309 -20.56 19.73 -0.99
CA VAL A 309 -21.35 18.55 -1.37
C VAL A 309 -22.79 18.71 -0.94
N ALA A 310 -23.73 18.34 -1.82
CA ALA A 310 -25.16 18.35 -1.54
C ALA A 310 -25.63 16.98 -1.08
N ASP A 311 -26.54 16.94 -0.11
CA ASP A 311 -27.18 15.69 0.31
C ASP A 311 -28.06 15.16 -0.84
N PRO A 312 -27.84 13.92 -1.31
CA PRO A 312 -28.57 13.37 -2.44
C PRO A 312 -30.02 13.00 -2.12
N THR A 313 -30.39 12.96 -0.84
CA THR A 313 -31.72 12.60 -0.37
C THR A 313 -32.51 13.81 0.13
N SER A 314 -31.86 14.95 0.33
CA SER A 314 -32.47 16.16 0.88
C SER A 314 -31.97 17.41 0.16
N PRO A 315 -32.84 18.18 -0.51
CA PRO A 315 -32.44 19.41 -1.19
C PRO A 315 -32.14 20.55 -0.21
N HIS A 316 -32.27 20.32 1.11
CA HIS A 316 -32.03 21.33 2.14
C HIS A 316 -30.66 21.22 2.79
N VAL A 317 -30.03 20.05 2.68
CA VAL A 317 -28.80 19.74 3.41
C VAL A 317 -27.60 19.85 2.48
N ILE A 318 -26.62 20.64 2.91
CA ILE A 318 -25.33 20.77 2.23
C ILE A 318 -24.20 20.74 3.27
N TYR A 319 -23.04 20.32 2.81
CA TYR A 319 -21.80 20.34 3.58
C TYR A 319 -20.75 21.12 2.81
N VAL A 320 -19.91 21.84 3.54
CA VAL A 320 -18.77 22.57 2.96
C VAL A 320 -17.52 22.25 3.76
N SER A 321 -16.41 22.02 3.07
CA SER A 321 -15.08 21.92 3.66
C SER A 321 -14.35 23.24 3.50
N GLY A 322 -13.45 23.55 4.43
CA GLY A 322 -12.65 24.76 4.35
C GLY A 322 -11.60 24.83 5.43
N GLN A 323 -11.03 26.02 5.61
CA GLN A 323 -9.99 26.26 6.60
C GLN A 323 -10.49 27.14 7.74
N VAL A 324 -10.00 26.87 8.95
CA VAL A 324 -10.18 27.70 10.15
C VAL A 324 -8.84 28.04 10.77
N SER A 325 -8.75 29.17 11.47
CA SER A 325 -7.55 29.53 12.22
C SER A 325 -7.32 28.59 13.41
N CYS A 326 -6.10 28.09 13.54
CA CYS A 326 -5.64 27.26 14.66
C CYS A 326 -4.53 27.97 15.45
N GLY A 327 -4.80 29.21 15.88
CA GLY A 327 -3.82 30.07 16.55
C GLY A 327 -3.17 31.07 15.60
N VAL A 328 -1.93 31.46 15.89
CA VAL A 328 -1.31 32.67 15.28
C VAL A 328 -0.77 32.45 13.86
N VAL A 329 -0.34 31.21 13.52
CA VAL A 329 0.36 30.93 12.24
C VAL A 329 -0.15 29.70 11.50
N ALA A 330 -1.17 29.00 12.01
CA ALA A 330 -1.66 27.75 11.43
C ALA A 330 -3.15 27.84 11.09
N SER A 331 -3.54 27.14 10.03
CA SER A 331 -4.92 26.91 9.64
C SER A 331 -5.17 25.41 9.49
N GLY A 332 -6.37 24.97 9.84
CA GLY A 332 -6.76 23.58 9.84
C GLY A 332 -8.05 23.30 9.10
N SER A 333 -8.26 22.06 8.70
CA SER A 333 -9.48 21.61 8.05
C SER A 333 -10.69 21.74 8.95
N ALA A 334 -11.79 22.22 8.39
CA ALA A 334 -13.09 22.28 9.04
C ALA A 334 -14.19 21.83 8.08
N VAL A 335 -15.27 21.31 8.64
CA VAL A 335 -16.47 20.95 7.89
C VAL A 335 -17.68 21.56 8.57
N TRP A 336 -18.50 22.27 7.78
CA TRP A 336 -19.76 22.84 8.23
C TRP A 336 -20.93 22.21 7.51
N GLN A 337 -22.04 22.12 8.23
CA GLN A 337 -23.31 21.64 7.74
C GLN A 337 -24.31 22.79 7.72
N SER A 338 -25.09 22.87 6.65
CA SER A 338 -26.33 23.63 6.62
C SER A 338 -27.50 22.69 6.43
N LEU A 339 -28.61 22.98 7.12
CA LEU A 339 -29.88 22.25 7.00
C LEU A 339 -30.95 23.07 6.26
N ASP A 340 -30.57 24.24 5.74
CA ASP A 340 -31.46 25.25 5.16
C ASP A 340 -30.83 25.93 3.94
N GLN A 341 -30.12 25.15 3.12
CA GLN A 341 -29.56 25.57 1.83
C GLN A 341 -28.57 26.74 1.93
N GLY A 342 -27.78 26.75 3.01
CA GLY A 342 -26.74 27.74 3.28
C GLY A 342 -27.21 29.00 4.00
N THR A 343 -28.44 29.02 4.53
CA THR A 343 -28.96 30.20 5.26
C THR A 343 -28.35 30.28 6.67
N SER A 344 -28.12 29.13 7.29
CA SER A 344 -27.43 28.97 8.57
C SER A 344 -26.50 27.76 8.56
N TRP A 345 -25.50 27.80 9.43
CA TRP A 345 -24.41 26.83 9.48
C TRP A 345 -24.14 26.35 10.90
N SER A 346 -23.73 25.09 11.02
CA SER A 346 -23.14 24.50 12.22
C SER A 346 -21.84 23.79 11.86
N SER A 347 -20.79 23.97 12.68
CA SER A 347 -19.57 23.19 12.51
C SER A 347 -19.79 21.75 12.98
N ILE A 348 -19.36 20.79 12.16
CA ILE A 348 -19.43 19.35 12.46
C ILE A 348 -18.04 18.73 12.51
N TYR A 349 -17.01 19.43 12.02
CA TYR A 349 -15.60 19.10 12.20
C TYR A 349 -14.78 20.37 12.42
N LEU A 350 -13.91 20.36 13.42
CA LEU A 350 -12.92 21.40 13.69
C LEU A 350 -11.58 20.74 14.06
N PRO A 351 -10.45 21.43 13.85
CA PRO A 351 -9.14 20.97 14.28
C PRO A 351 -9.10 20.66 15.78
N GLY A 352 -8.50 19.53 16.15
CA GLY A 352 -8.47 19.02 17.52
C GLY A 352 -9.72 18.24 17.96
N ASN A 353 -10.70 18.00 17.07
CA ASN A 353 -11.82 17.08 17.35
C ASN A 353 -11.37 15.64 17.63
N LEU A 354 -10.19 15.26 17.17
CA LEU A 354 -9.58 13.97 17.41
C LEU A 354 -8.30 14.16 18.26
N PRO A 355 -8.03 13.27 19.23
CA PRO A 355 -6.76 13.27 19.95
C PRO A 355 -5.60 13.12 18.95
N ASP A 356 -4.49 13.82 19.20
CA ASP A 356 -3.23 13.72 18.44
C ASP A 356 -3.22 14.23 16.98
N THR A 357 -4.33 14.79 16.47
CA THR A 357 -4.40 15.28 15.07
C THR A 357 -3.91 16.72 14.86
N GLY A 358 -3.46 17.38 15.92
CA GLY A 358 -2.96 18.76 15.88
C GLY A 358 -3.92 19.76 15.20
N CYS A 359 -3.36 20.72 14.46
CA CYS A 359 -4.14 21.67 13.67
C CYS A 359 -4.68 21.07 12.36
N GLY A 360 -4.32 19.84 11.99
CA GLY A 360 -4.68 19.26 10.69
C GLY A 360 -4.05 19.98 9.48
N GLY A 361 -4.42 19.53 8.28
CA GLY A 361 -3.96 20.09 7.00
C GLY A 361 -5.03 20.92 6.30
N ALA A 362 -4.77 21.35 5.07
CA ALA A 362 -5.83 21.86 4.21
C ALA A 362 -6.71 20.70 3.73
N PRO A 363 -8.04 20.87 3.61
CA PRO A 363 -8.88 19.83 3.05
C PRO A 363 -8.54 19.67 1.56
N THR A 364 -8.52 18.43 1.08
CA THR A 364 -8.24 18.08 -0.33
C THR A 364 -9.47 17.54 -1.06
N ALA A 365 -10.38 16.88 -0.35
CA ALA A 365 -11.69 16.50 -0.85
C ALA A 365 -12.66 16.23 0.30
N LEU A 366 -13.92 16.60 0.11
CA LEU A 366 -15.07 16.21 0.93
C LEU A 366 -16.01 15.34 0.08
N LEU A 367 -16.29 14.13 0.54
CA LEU A 367 -17.18 13.20 -0.14
C LEU A 367 -18.35 12.80 0.76
N ILE A 368 -19.46 12.46 0.12
CA ILE A 368 -20.67 11.96 0.79
C ILE A 368 -20.98 10.54 0.31
N ASP A 369 -21.35 9.65 1.24
CA ASP A 369 -21.89 8.35 0.85
C ASP A 369 -23.30 8.57 0.26
N PRO A 370 -23.52 8.26 -1.03
CA PRO A 370 -24.78 8.60 -1.70
C PRO A 370 -26.00 7.85 -1.11
N THR A 371 -25.75 6.74 -0.42
CA THR A 371 -26.80 5.92 0.21
C THR A 371 -26.94 6.14 1.71
N SER A 372 -25.95 6.79 2.31
CA SER A 372 -25.94 7.15 3.73
C SER A 372 -25.41 8.57 3.89
N PRO A 373 -26.20 9.61 3.55
CA PRO A 373 -25.72 11.00 3.50
C PRO A 373 -25.19 11.58 4.82
N ALA A 374 -25.51 10.94 5.95
CA ALA A 374 -24.92 11.28 7.25
C ALA A 374 -23.46 10.81 7.40
N SER A 375 -23.01 9.94 6.50
CA SER A 375 -21.64 9.43 6.39
C SER A 375 -20.86 10.29 5.40
N LEU A 376 -19.85 10.98 5.92
CA LEU A 376 -18.97 11.86 5.16
C LEU A 376 -17.55 11.33 5.21
N TYR A 377 -16.79 11.61 4.16
CA TYR A 377 -15.35 11.39 4.12
C TYR A 377 -14.66 12.72 3.90
N LEU A 378 -13.65 13.00 4.71
CA LEU A 378 -12.83 14.19 4.60
C LEU A 378 -11.40 13.75 4.37
N THR A 379 -10.77 14.32 3.36
CA THR A 379 -9.36 14.10 3.06
C THR A 379 -8.60 15.40 3.23
N GLN A 380 -7.36 15.32 3.71
CA GLN A 380 -6.57 16.50 4.07
C GLN A 380 -5.07 16.30 3.86
N THR A 381 -4.33 17.41 3.73
CA THR A 381 -2.89 17.39 3.43
C THR A 381 -1.97 17.02 4.60
N HIS A 382 -2.48 16.65 5.79
CA HIS A 382 -1.63 16.42 6.97
C HIS A 382 -1.36 14.93 7.25
N LEU A 383 -0.19 14.72 7.84
CA LEU A 383 0.58 13.49 7.80
C LEU A 383 -0.08 12.30 8.54
N ALA A 384 -0.66 12.44 9.73
CA ALA A 384 -1.18 11.27 10.48
C ALA A 384 -2.63 10.83 10.14
N ASP A 385 -3.45 11.70 9.54
CA ASP A 385 -4.92 11.55 9.51
C ASP A 385 -5.53 11.90 8.13
N GLY A 386 -4.82 11.58 7.05
CA GLY A 386 -5.14 12.01 5.70
C GLY A 386 -6.53 11.60 5.20
N PHE A 387 -7.14 10.56 5.78
CA PHE A 387 -8.51 10.13 5.49
C PHE A 387 -9.33 9.97 6.78
N LEU A 388 -10.36 10.80 6.91
CA LEU A 388 -11.30 10.82 8.02
C LEU A 388 -12.68 10.39 7.55
N ARG A 389 -13.39 9.65 8.39
CA ARG A 389 -14.78 9.29 8.17
C ARG A 389 -15.65 9.80 9.30
N ARG A 390 -16.82 10.31 8.96
CA ARG A 390 -17.89 10.59 9.91
C ARG A 390 -18.92 9.46 9.89
N ARG A 391 -19.21 8.84 11.04
CA ARG A 391 -20.31 7.88 11.21
C ARG A 391 -21.12 8.24 12.44
N SER A 392 -22.44 8.34 12.29
CA SER A 392 -23.36 8.61 13.42
C SER A 392 -22.97 9.86 14.24
N GLY A 393 -22.40 10.88 13.57
CA GLY A 393 -21.97 12.13 14.21
C GLY A 393 -20.55 12.15 14.75
N ILE A 394 -19.83 11.03 14.71
CA ILE A 394 -18.48 10.88 15.25
C ILE A 394 -17.49 10.78 14.09
N TRP A 395 -16.37 11.51 14.17
CA TRP A 395 -15.26 11.38 13.25
C TRP A 395 -14.26 10.34 13.74
N SER A 396 -13.68 9.57 12.82
CA SER A 396 -12.62 8.61 13.06
C SER A 396 -11.59 8.66 11.93
N VAL A 397 -10.34 8.35 12.27
CA VAL A 397 -9.27 8.09 11.30
C VAL A 397 -9.44 6.68 10.77
N GLU A 398 -9.42 6.51 9.46
CA GLU A 398 -9.69 5.23 8.80
C GLU A 398 -8.49 4.85 7.91
N THR A 399 -7.37 4.49 8.53
CA THR A 399 -6.11 4.16 7.84
C THR A 399 -5.83 2.66 7.76
N ASN A 400 -6.73 1.82 8.25
CA ASN A 400 -6.53 0.37 8.30
C ASN A 400 -6.37 -0.22 6.88
N GLY A 401 -5.21 -0.80 6.59
CA GLY A 401 -4.90 -1.36 5.27
C GLY A 401 -4.34 -0.35 4.26
N LEU A 402 -4.32 0.95 4.56
CA LEU A 402 -3.49 1.90 3.82
C LEU A 402 -2.01 1.63 4.14
N ARG A 403 -1.15 1.75 3.14
CA ARG A 403 0.28 1.37 3.26
C ARG A 403 1.12 2.47 2.66
N ASN A 404 2.08 2.96 3.43
CA ASN A 404 2.92 4.10 3.06
C ASN A 404 4.34 4.02 3.60
N TYR A 405 4.71 2.86 4.13
CA TYR A 405 5.97 2.72 4.81
C TYR A 405 7.07 2.40 3.79
N GLU A 406 7.97 3.35 3.58
CA GLU A 406 9.18 3.14 2.80
C GLU A 406 10.14 2.26 3.58
N VAL A 407 10.55 1.14 2.98
CA VAL A 407 11.45 0.17 3.61
C VAL A 407 12.78 0.19 2.87
N GLU A 408 13.86 0.64 3.51
CA GLU A 408 15.21 0.64 2.93
C GLU A 408 15.99 -0.62 3.30
N ARG A 409 15.70 -1.20 4.47
CA ARG A 409 16.30 -2.47 4.93
C ARG A 409 15.28 -3.34 5.63
N VAL A 410 15.42 -4.65 5.45
CA VAL A 410 14.71 -5.69 6.21
C VAL A 410 15.73 -6.74 6.61
N LEU A 411 15.60 -7.28 7.80
CA LEU A 411 16.42 -8.38 8.29
C LEU A 411 15.67 -9.18 9.36
N THR A 412 16.17 -10.38 9.64
CA THR A 412 15.68 -11.20 10.76
C THR A 412 16.81 -11.64 11.67
N ASP A 413 16.56 -11.71 12.96
CA ASP A 413 17.50 -12.28 13.92
C ASP A 413 17.41 -13.82 13.96
N HIS A 414 18.35 -14.45 14.68
CA HIS A 414 18.41 -15.91 14.80
C HIS A 414 17.21 -16.54 15.55
N GLN A 415 16.43 -15.75 16.29
CA GLN A 415 15.18 -16.22 16.94
C GLN A 415 13.95 -16.01 16.06
N GLY A 416 14.13 -15.38 14.88
CA GLY A 416 13.07 -15.12 13.92
C GLY A 416 12.36 -13.78 14.12
N ALA A 417 12.78 -12.95 15.08
CA ALA A 417 12.28 -11.58 15.15
C ALA A 417 12.72 -10.83 13.88
N ALA A 418 11.85 -9.96 13.38
CA ALA A 418 12.08 -9.26 12.14
C ALA A 418 12.08 -7.74 12.36
N TYR A 419 12.90 -7.07 11.57
CA TYR A 419 13.15 -5.64 11.65
C TYR A 419 13.05 -5.02 10.26
N ALA A 420 12.42 -3.85 10.17
CA ALA A 420 12.31 -3.10 8.94
C ALA A 420 12.66 -1.64 9.22
N ARG A 421 13.68 -1.13 8.53
CA ARG A 421 14.16 0.24 8.69
C ARG A 421 13.75 1.04 7.47
N GLY A 422 12.95 2.08 7.69
CA GLY A 422 12.69 3.13 6.72
C GLY A 422 13.53 4.38 7.03
N PRO A 423 13.40 5.45 6.23
CA PRO A 423 14.16 6.66 6.44
C PRO A 423 13.89 7.35 7.77
N TRP A 424 12.70 7.17 8.38
CA TRP A 424 12.26 7.93 9.56
C TRP A 424 12.01 7.10 10.81
N ASP A 425 11.72 5.81 10.64
CA ASP A 425 11.34 4.93 11.74
C ASP A 425 12.08 3.58 11.67
N LEU A 426 12.10 2.87 12.80
CA LEU A 426 12.45 1.46 12.88
C LEU A 426 11.22 0.68 13.33
N LEU A 427 10.85 -0.33 12.55
CA LEU A 427 9.78 -1.27 12.88
C LEU A 427 10.36 -2.59 13.37
N ARG A 428 9.66 -3.22 14.31
CA ARG A 428 9.98 -4.54 14.85
C ARG A 428 8.74 -5.42 14.91
N THR A 429 8.94 -6.72 14.77
CA THR A 429 7.96 -7.73 15.18
C THR A 429 8.63 -8.99 15.74
N ALA A 430 7.92 -9.77 16.54
CA ALA A 430 8.39 -11.05 17.05
C ALA A 430 8.38 -12.15 15.97
N ALA A 431 7.46 -12.05 15.02
CA ALA A 431 7.35 -12.93 13.87
C ALA A 431 6.85 -12.14 12.66
N PRO A 432 7.36 -12.36 11.43
CA PRO A 432 7.04 -11.54 10.25
C PRO A 432 5.54 -11.28 9.99
N ARG A 433 4.67 -12.22 10.40
CA ARG A 433 3.19 -12.15 10.22
C ARG A 433 2.42 -11.49 11.36
N ASP A 434 3.09 -11.19 12.47
CA ASP A 434 2.44 -10.52 13.59
C ASP A 434 2.35 -9.01 13.33
N LEU A 435 1.69 -8.29 14.24
CA LEU A 435 1.65 -6.84 14.20
C LEU A 435 3.08 -6.30 14.33
N TRP A 436 3.42 -5.33 13.49
CA TRP A 436 4.66 -4.59 13.59
C TRP A 436 4.47 -3.36 14.47
N GLU A 437 5.44 -3.08 15.33
CA GLU A 437 5.46 -1.91 16.18
C GLU A 437 6.58 -0.95 15.78
N LYS A 438 6.29 0.37 15.83
CA LYS A 438 7.32 1.41 15.73
C LYS A 438 8.10 1.46 17.04
N VAL A 439 9.38 1.11 17.01
CA VAL A 439 10.27 1.13 18.19
C VAL A 439 11.13 2.39 18.27
N GLU A 440 11.33 3.08 17.14
CA GLU A 440 11.97 4.39 17.05
C GLU A 440 11.22 5.27 16.04
N GLN A 441 11.08 6.57 16.34
CA GLN A 441 10.31 7.52 15.53
C GLN A 441 10.99 8.89 15.40
N GLY A 442 10.76 9.54 14.26
CA GLY A 442 11.19 10.93 14.03
C GLY A 442 12.70 11.08 13.89
N PHE A 443 13.40 9.98 13.61
CA PHE A 443 14.83 9.94 13.44
C PHE A 443 15.17 9.64 11.99
N TRP A 444 15.60 10.66 11.27
CA TRP A 444 15.95 10.54 9.87
C TRP A 444 17.29 9.85 9.69
N THR A 445 17.33 8.84 8.84
CA THR A 445 18.54 8.22 8.31
C THR A 445 18.51 8.20 6.80
N THR A 446 19.67 8.40 6.19
CA THR A 446 19.92 8.00 4.80
C THR A 446 20.91 6.86 4.78
N GLU A 447 20.60 5.86 3.96
CA GLU A 447 21.42 4.66 3.79
C GLU A 447 21.72 3.93 5.13
N PRO A 448 20.71 3.68 5.98
CA PRO A 448 20.93 2.97 7.23
C PRO A 448 21.46 1.56 6.94
N ARG A 449 22.61 1.23 7.53
CA ARG A 449 23.09 -0.15 7.63
C ARG A 449 22.66 -0.67 8.98
N LEU A 450 21.58 -1.43 9.00
CA LEU A 450 21.11 -2.14 10.18
C LEU A 450 21.55 -3.59 10.08
N GLU A 451 22.16 -4.11 11.14
CA GLU A 451 22.58 -5.50 11.28
C GLU A 451 22.05 -6.06 12.60
N ALA A 452 21.53 -7.29 12.58
CA ALA A 452 21.18 -8.02 13.80
C ALA A 452 22.26 -9.04 14.15
N SER A 453 22.42 -9.26 15.45
CA SER A 453 23.29 -10.31 15.94
C SER A 453 22.83 -11.70 15.52
N SER A 454 23.76 -12.48 14.98
CA SER A 454 23.57 -13.90 14.67
C SER A 454 23.47 -14.80 15.90
N SER A 455 23.77 -14.30 17.12
CA SER A 455 23.84 -15.12 18.33
C SER A 455 23.19 -14.51 19.58
N VAL A 456 22.93 -13.20 19.60
CA VAL A 456 22.35 -12.48 20.76
C VAL A 456 21.01 -11.84 20.37
N PRO A 457 19.88 -12.28 20.94
CA PRO A 457 18.56 -11.80 20.52
C PRO A 457 18.38 -10.33 20.87
N GLY A 458 17.81 -9.55 19.95
CA GLY A 458 17.57 -8.12 20.15
C GLY A 458 18.82 -7.24 20.19
N LEU A 459 20.01 -7.79 19.94
CA LEU A 459 21.21 -7.01 19.72
C LEU A 459 21.24 -6.52 18.27
N LEU A 460 21.14 -5.20 18.10
CA LEU A 460 21.18 -4.52 16.81
C LEU A 460 22.36 -3.56 16.76
N HIS A 461 22.94 -3.40 15.58
CA HIS A 461 23.92 -2.38 15.28
C HIS A 461 23.46 -1.57 14.08
N GLU A 462 23.66 -0.26 14.14
CA GLU A 462 23.32 0.64 13.06
C GLU A 462 24.50 1.58 12.78
N ALA A 463 24.80 1.77 11.51
CA ALA A 463 25.72 2.78 11.04
C ALA A 463 25.17 3.47 9.80
N GLY A 464 25.45 4.77 9.65
CA GLY A 464 25.00 5.54 8.49
C GLY A 464 25.01 7.05 8.75
N ASN A 465 24.29 7.77 7.91
CA ASN A 465 24.07 9.21 8.04
C ASN A 465 22.70 9.46 8.65
N ALA A 466 22.63 10.31 9.66
CA ALA A 466 21.41 10.53 10.42
C ALA A 466 21.30 11.93 11.01
N GLY A 467 20.10 12.35 11.40
CA GLY A 467 19.91 13.68 11.98
C GLY A 467 18.52 13.92 12.56
N ILE A 468 18.44 14.93 13.43
CA ILE A 468 17.20 15.48 13.99
C ILE A 468 17.02 16.92 13.45
N SER A 469 17.08 17.11 12.12
CA SER A 469 16.80 18.34 11.32
C SER A 469 17.63 18.30 10.01
N ASP A 470 17.76 19.42 9.29
CA ASP A 470 18.59 19.56 8.07
C ASP A 470 20.11 19.39 8.30
N VAL A 471 20.54 18.96 9.50
CA VAL A 471 21.95 18.70 9.84
C VAL A 471 22.21 17.20 9.69
N ILE A 472 23.04 16.84 8.72
CA ILE A 472 23.51 15.47 8.51
C ILE A 472 24.66 15.19 9.49
N GLU A 473 24.49 14.21 10.36
CA GLU A 473 25.48 13.74 11.30
C GLU A 473 25.76 12.25 11.08
N GLN A 474 27.01 11.82 11.19
CA GLN A 474 27.31 10.38 11.11
C GLN A 474 26.95 9.68 12.41
N LEU A 475 26.52 8.42 12.29
CA LEU A 475 26.06 7.58 13.38
C LEU A 475 26.71 6.20 13.33
N ALA A 476 27.11 5.71 14.50
CA ALA A 476 27.46 4.32 14.73
C ALA A 476 27.03 3.96 16.16
N ARG A 477 26.01 3.09 16.28
CA ARG A 477 25.32 2.83 17.54
C ARG A 477 24.91 1.36 17.67
N ARG A 478 24.63 0.94 18.90
CA ARG A 478 24.06 -0.39 19.19
C ARG A 478 22.85 -0.31 20.09
N SER A 479 21.96 -1.29 19.96
CA SER A 479 20.81 -1.51 20.83
C SER A 479 20.85 -2.93 21.36
N THR A 480 20.54 -3.11 22.65
CA THR A 480 20.50 -4.44 23.30
C THR A 480 19.08 -4.91 23.61
N ASP A 481 18.07 -4.16 23.19
CA ASP A 481 16.66 -4.40 23.49
C ASP A 481 15.76 -4.42 22.24
N GLY A 482 16.38 -4.58 21.07
CA GLY A 482 15.70 -4.66 19.78
C GLY A 482 15.25 -3.31 19.25
N GLY A 483 16.05 -2.26 19.46
CA GLY A 483 15.84 -0.92 18.91
C GLY A 483 14.98 0.00 19.76
N LEU A 484 14.66 -0.37 21.02
CA LEU A 484 13.90 0.49 21.94
C LEU A 484 14.81 1.55 22.56
N THR A 485 16.07 1.21 22.82
CA THR A 485 17.10 2.15 23.28
C THR A 485 18.42 1.93 22.56
N TRP A 486 19.19 3.01 22.40
CA TRP A 486 20.45 3.04 21.66
C TRP A 486 21.60 3.57 22.54
N SER A 487 22.82 3.10 22.29
CA SER A 487 24.01 3.40 23.09
C SER A 487 24.56 4.82 22.91
N HIS A 488 24.28 5.46 21.77
CA HIS A 488 24.72 6.82 21.45
C HIS A 488 23.56 7.62 20.86
N GLU A 489 23.51 8.90 21.23
CA GLU A 489 22.64 9.90 20.60
C GLU A 489 23.23 10.34 19.25
N PRO A 490 22.39 10.83 18.32
CA PRO A 490 22.86 11.37 17.03
C PRO A 490 23.91 12.48 17.21
N GLY A 491 24.92 12.50 16.33
CA GLY A 491 25.98 13.52 16.35
C GLY A 491 27.20 13.19 17.20
N VAL A 492 27.14 12.12 17.99
CA VAL A 492 28.30 11.64 18.77
C VAL A 492 29.01 10.54 18.01
N LEU A 493 29.98 10.93 17.18
CA LEU A 493 30.87 9.97 16.53
C LEU A 493 31.74 9.24 17.57
N PRO A 494 31.80 7.90 17.51
CA PRO A 494 32.81 7.13 18.23
C PRO A 494 34.22 7.64 17.96
N SER A 495 35.07 7.61 18.99
CA SER A 495 36.46 8.04 18.83
C SER A 495 37.18 7.18 17.77
N GLY A 496 37.80 7.83 16.78
CA GLY A 496 38.59 7.16 15.74
C GLY A 496 37.92 7.00 14.37
N LEU A 497 36.62 7.31 14.23
CA LEU A 497 35.94 7.36 12.93
C LEU A 497 36.03 8.75 12.27
N PRO A 498 36.34 8.87 10.96
CA PRO A 498 36.38 10.13 10.23
C PRO A 498 34.96 10.67 9.94
N TYR A 499 34.85 11.94 9.56
CA TYR A 499 33.58 12.65 9.37
C TYR A 499 32.98 12.56 7.95
N ASP A 500 33.63 11.87 7.01
CA ASP A 500 33.27 11.87 5.58
C ASP A 500 32.95 10.45 5.06
N ALA A 501 31.79 10.34 4.39
CA ALA A 501 31.34 9.28 3.47
C ALA A 501 30.59 8.04 4.03
N PRO A 502 29.75 7.40 3.18
CA PRO A 502 28.73 6.41 3.57
C PRO A 502 29.36 5.11 4.06
N LEU A 503 28.66 4.48 5.03
CA LEU A 503 29.21 3.37 5.79
C LEU A 503 28.68 2.02 5.27
N THR A 504 29.57 1.04 5.07
CA THR A 504 29.20 -0.39 5.08
C THR A 504 29.48 -0.92 6.47
N LEU A 505 28.51 -1.61 7.08
CA LEU A 505 28.61 -2.17 8.43
C LEU A 505 28.62 -3.69 8.32
N VAL A 506 29.52 -4.34 9.04
CA VAL A 506 29.46 -5.80 9.28
C VAL A 506 29.78 -6.07 10.73
N VAL A 507 28.98 -6.94 11.34
CA VAL A 507 29.08 -7.28 12.75
C VAL A 507 29.29 -8.77 12.90
N SER A 508 30.20 -9.16 13.79
CA SER A 508 30.30 -10.53 14.26
C SER A 508 30.21 -10.58 15.78
N ASN A 509 29.38 -11.52 16.26
CA ASN A 509 29.19 -11.77 17.67
C ASN A 509 29.79 -13.13 18.03
N HIS A 510 30.91 -13.10 18.74
CA HIS A 510 31.62 -14.30 19.18
C HIS A 510 31.46 -14.49 20.68
N GLY A 511 31.66 -15.71 21.17
CA GLY A 511 31.47 -16.07 22.58
C GLY A 511 32.25 -15.22 23.60
N ASP A 512 33.25 -14.45 23.16
CA ASP A 512 34.15 -13.65 24.00
C ASP A 512 33.99 -12.12 23.84
N GLY A 513 33.11 -11.62 22.95
CA GLY A 513 32.93 -10.18 22.70
C GLY A 513 32.28 -9.84 21.35
N GLU A 514 31.98 -8.56 21.13
CA GLU A 514 31.45 -8.03 19.87
C GLU A 514 32.59 -7.42 19.05
N THR A 515 32.78 -7.87 17.81
CA THR A 515 33.69 -7.22 16.86
C THR A 515 32.86 -6.60 15.75
N VAL A 516 33.10 -5.31 15.50
CA VAL A 516 32.37 -4.52 14.51
C VAL A 516 33.37 -3.95 13.52
N TYR A 517 33.09 -4.15 12.23
CA TYR A 517 33.82 -3.51 11.15
C TYR A 517 32.93 -2.50 10.43
N VAL A 518 33.51 -1.32 10.17
CA VAL A 518 32.86 -0.22 9.45
C VAL A 518 33.79 0.22 8.33
N TRP A 519 33.25 0.35 7.12
CA TRP A 519 33.98 0.93 5.99
C TRP A 519 33.52 2.36 5.73
N SER A 520 34.47 3.27 5.53
CA SER A 520 34.22 4.64 5.05
C SER A 520 35.15 4.87 3.85
N GLU A 521 34.57 5.12 2.69
CA GLU A 521 35.28 5.15 1.40
C GLU A 521 36.18 3.91 1.22
N SER A 522 37.51 4.11 1.16
CA SER A 522 38.52 3.06 0.98
C SER A 522 39.15 2.56 2.28
N ARG A 523 38.58 2.90 3.45
CA ARG A 523 39.16 2.59 4.75
C ARG A 523 38.28 1.68 5.56
N CYS A 524 38.90 0.73 6.26
CA CYS A 524 38.25 -0.21 7.15
C CYS A 524 38.63 0.12 8.60
N TYR A 525 37.61 0.23 9.45
CA TYR A 525 37.72 0.51 10.87
C TYR A 525 37.18 -0.66 11.67
N ARG A 526 37.81 -0.98 12.79
CA ARG A 526 37.41 -2.04 13.72
C ARG A 526 37.17 -1.50 15.12
N SER A 527 36.09 -1.97 15.73
CA SER A 527 35.77 -1.84 17.14
C SER A 527 35.68 -3.23 17.78
N ASP A 528 36.27 -3.39 18.94
CA ASP A 528 36.16 -4.60 19.78
C ASP A 528 35.41 -4.32 21.11
N ASP A 529 34.78 -3.14 21.20
CA ASP A 529 34.18 -2.60 22.42
C ASP A 529 32.73 -2.11 22.19
N GLY A 530 32.07 -2.61 21.14
CA GLY A 530 30.67 -2.35 20.86
C GLY A 530 30.38 -0.89 20.51
N HIS A 531 31.14 -0.34 19.55
CA HIS A 531 31.08 1.04 19.04
C HIS A 531 31.67 2.12 19.96
N ALA A 532 32.33 1.79 21.08
CA ALA A 532 32.89 2.83 21.95
C ALA A 532 34.16 3.48 21.36
N SER A 533 34.99 2.71 20.66
CA SER A 533 36.15 3.22 19.93
C SER A 533 36.47 2.40 18.68
N TYR A 534 37.06 3.07 17.70
CA TYR A 534 37.46 2.49 16.42
C TYR A 534 38.95 2.70 16.14
N SER A 535 39.55 1.71 15.49
CA SER A 535 40.91 1.79 14.96
C SER A 535 40.90 1.44 13.47
N GLU A 536 41.63 2.22 12.67
CA GLU A 536 41.82 1.93 11.24
C GLU A 536 42.69 0.67 11.09
N VAL A 537 42.21 -0.33 10.35
CA VAL A 537 42.90 -1.61 10.15
C VAL A 537 43.48 -1.75 8.75
N SER A 538 42.90 -1.07 7.75
CA SER A 538 43.44 -1.01 6.39
C SER A 538 42.86 0.16 5.58
N ALA A 539 43.60 0.60 4.55
CA ALA A 539 43.27 1.74 3.69
C ALA A 539 43.05 1.37 2.21
N VAL A 540 42.86 0.08 1.87
CA VAL A 540 42.98 -0.40 0.47
C VAL A 540 41.72 -1.08 -0.09
N VAL A 541 40.70 -1.39 0.72
CA VAL A 541 39.47 -2.06 0.26
C VAL A 541 38.25 -1.19 0.55
N SER A 542 37.53 -0.81 -0.50
CA SER A 542 36.27 -0.07 -0.45
C SER A 542 35.10 -1.05 -0.55
N ALA A 543 34.67 -1.60 0.59
CA ALA A 543 33.65 -2.64 0.61
C ALA A 543 32.24 -2.06 0.42
N VAL A 544 31.52 -2.56 -0.58
CA VAL A 544 30.07 -2.32 -0.80
C VAL A 544 29.23 -3.30 0.02
N ALA A 545 29.72 -4.53 0.16
CA ALA A 545 29.17 -5.57 1.03
C ALA A 545 30.33 -6.34 1.66
N ALA A 546 30.15 -6.87 2.87
CA ALA A 546 31.14 -7.73 3.50
C ALA A 546 30.46 -8.70 4.47
N VAL A 547 31.12 -9.82 4.74
CA VAL A 547 30.66 -10.87 5.66
C VAL A 547 31.82 -11.35 6.52
N LEU A 548 31.52 -11.69 7.77
CA LEU A 548 32.47 -12.20 8.75
C LEU A 548 32.21 -13.67 9.02
N ASP A 549 33.28 -14.44 9.20
CA ASP A 549 33.17 -15.83 9.66
C ASP A 549 32.67 -15.85 11.12
N PRO A 550 31.52 -16.49 11.43
CA PRO A 550 31.01 -16.58 12.80
C PRO A 550 31.94 -17.31 13.78
N ALA A 551 32.83 -18.17 13.28
CA ALA A 551 33.80 -18.90 14.09
C ALA A 551 35.15 -18.17 14.25
N ASP A 552 35.49 -17.22 13.36
CA ASP A 552 36.75 -16.47 13.38
C ASP A 552 36.57 -14.98 13.01
N PRO A 553 36.57 -14.05 13.99
CA PRO A 553 36.45 -12.60 13.74
C PRO A 553 37.56 -12.01 12.87
N HIS A 554 38.65 -12.75 12.64
CA HIS A 554 39.75 -12.31 11.81
C HIS A 554 39.59 -12.69 10.34
N ARG A 555 38.63 -13.57 10.01
CA ARG A 555 38.31 -13.96 8.65
C ARG A 555 37.16 -13.10 8.12
N ILE A 556 37.46 -12.29 7.10
CA ILE A 556 36.54 -11.33 6.51
C ILE A 556 36.53 -11.50 4.99
N VAL A 557 35.36 -11.57 4.39
CA VAL A 557 35.21 -11.50 2.94
C VAL A 557 34.52 -10.19 2.60
N ALA A 558 35.12 -9.39 1.72
CA ALA A 558 34.58 -8.11 1.29
C ALA A 558 34.39 -8.10 -0.23
N ALA A 559 33.27 -7.52 -0.67
CA ALA A 559 32.95 -7.25 -2.06
C ALA A 559 33.04 -5.74 -2.36
N GLN A 560 33.57 -5.37 -3.52
CA GLN A 560 33.88 -4.00 -3.93
C GLN A 560 33.53 -3.77 -5.41
N ASP A 561 33.23 -2.52 -5.78
CA ASP A 561 32.97 -2.10 -7.16
C ASP A 561 34.27 -1.90 -7.99
N ALA A 562 35.29 -2.71 -7.73
CA ALA A 562 36.57 -2.65 -8.42
C ALA A 562 37.24 -4.03 -8.39
N PHE A 563 38.08 -4.34 -9.38
CA PHE A 563 38.77 -5.62 -9.39
C PHE A 563 39.98 -5.65 -8.43
N PRO A 564 40.17 -6.71 -7.61
CA PRO A 564 39.32 -7.90 -7.47
C PRO A 564 37.99 -7.58 -6.79
N ILE A 565 36.88 -8.06 -7.37
CA ILE A 565 35.50 -7.78 -6.88
C ILE A 565 35.32 -8.32 -5.46
N VAL A 566 35.89 -9.48 -5.16
CA VAL A 566 35.86 -10.12 -3.85
C VAL A 566 37.29 -10.24 -3.33
N SER A 567 37.49 -9.87 -2.07
CA SER A 567 38.76 -10.00 -1.37
C SER A 567 38.56 -10.69 -0.01
N LEU A 568 39.50 -11.54 0.36
CA LEU A 568 39.55 -12.25 1.64
C LEU A 568 40.68 -11.69 2.51
N SER A 569 40.36 -11.44 3.77
CA SER A 569 41.32 -11.23 4.85
C SER A 569 41.22 -12.36 5.86
N THR A 570 42.35 -12.78 6.43
CA THR A 570 42.43 -13.79 7.51
C THR A 570 43.20 -13.25 8.72
N ASP A 571 43.43 -11.93 8.77
CA ASP A 571 44.20 -11.25 9.81
C ASP A 571 43.45 -10.05 10.38
N GLY A 572 42.12 -10.07 10.31
CA GLY A 572 41.24 -9.03 10.84
C GLY A 572 41.21 -7.77 9.98
N GLY A 573 41.37 -7.90 8.67
CA GLY A 573 41.30 -6.79 7.71
C GLY A 573 42.63 -6.08 7.45
N ALA A 574 43.75 -6.55 8.03
CA ALA A 574 45.05 -5.90 7.87
C ALA A 574 45.65 -6.15 6.48
N THR A 575 45.49 -7.35 5.94
CA THR A 575 45.86 -7.69 4.56
C THR A 575 44.73 -8.38 3.82
N TRP A 576 44.71 -8.19 2.50
CA TRP A 576 43.63 -8.65 1.62
C TRP A 576 44.19 -9.38 0.41
N THR A 577 43.56 -10.50 0.05
CA THR A 577 43.89 -11.31 -1.13
C THR A 577 42.67 -11.41 -2.03
N GLY A 578 42.82 -11.14 -3.33
CA GLY A 578 41.71 -11.22 -4.29
C GLY A 578 41.20 -12.65 -4.51
N ARG A 579 39.88 -12.80 -4.55
CA ARG A 579 39.11 -14.05 -4.64
C ARG A 579 37.97 -13.95 -5.66
N SER A 580 38.29 -13.52 -6.87
CA SER A 580 37.29 -13.22 -7.92
C SER A 580 37.41 -14.14 -9.14
N GLY A 581 37.86 -15.38 -8.94
CA GLY A 581 38.15 -16.29 -10.04
C GLY A 581 36.93 -16.56 -10.92
N GLY A 582 36.95 -16.04 -12.15
CA GLY A 582 35.87 -16.26 -13.13
C GLY A 582 34.64 -15.34 -13.01
N LEU A 583 34.61 -14.43 -12.03
CA LEU A 583 33.52 -13.45 -11.92
C LEU A 583 33.60 -12.38 -13.02
N PRO A 584 32.46 -11.97 -13.62
CA PRO A 584 32.40 -10.82 -14.52
C PRO A 584 32.49 -9.50 -13.72
N MET A 585 33.00 -8.44 -14.35
CA MET A 585 33.02 -7.10 -13.74
C MET A 585 31.59 -6.53 -13.69
N ALA A 586 31.04 -6.42 -12.48
CA ALA A 586 29.74 -5.84 -12.18
C ALA A 586 29.69 -5.43 -10.70
N GLU A 587 28.78 -4.52 -10.35
CA GLU A 587 28.63 -4.00 -9.00
C GLU A 587 28.01 -5.08 -8.07
N PRO A 588 28.59 -5.34 -6.88
CA PRO A 588 28.02 -6.29 -5.93
C PRO A 588 26.84 -5.69 -5.16
N VAL A 589 25.71 -6.40 -5.13
CA VAL A 589 24.48 -5.99 -4.42
C VAL A 589 24.32 -6.73 -3.09
N GLY A 590 24.91 -7.91 -2.96
CA GLY A 590 24.90 -8.70 -1.73
C GLY A 590 26.01 -9.75 -1.73
N LEU A 591 26.51 -10.07 -0.53
CA LEU A 591 27.52 -11.10 -0.29
C LEU A 591 27.09 -11.90 0.94
N PHE A 592 27.16 -13.23 0.86
CA PHE A 592 26.69 -14.15 1.90
C PHE A 592 27.74 -15.24 2.14
N MET A 593 27.83 -15.71 3.37
CA MET A 593 28.70 -16.81 3.79
C MET A 593 27.88 -17.86 4.54
N ASP A 594 28.14 -19.13 4.25
CA ASP A 594 27.51 -20.22 4.99
C ASP A 594 28.05 -20.25 6.44
N PRO A 595 27.19 -20.12 7.46
CA PRO A 595 27.65 -20.14 8.85
C PRO A 595 28.23 -21.49 9.29
N GLY A 596 27.97 -22.57 8.55
CA GLY A 596 28.55 -23.89 8.77
C GLY A 596 29.82 -24.17 7.96
N ASP A 597 30.11 -23.37 6.93
CA ASP A 597 31.23 -23.55 6.02
C ASP A 597 31.74 -22.21 5.44
N ALA A 598 32.78 -21.64 6.05
CA ALA A 598 33.33 -20.34 5.64
C ALA A 598 33.99 -20.31 4.24
N GLU A 599 34.11 -21.45 3.55
CA GLU A 599 34.54 -21.53 2.15
C GLU A 599 33.36 -21.44 1.16
N HIS A 600 32.14 -21.66 1.64
CA HIS A 600 30.92 -21.56 0.87
C HIS A 600 30.39 -20.12 0.88
N LEU A 601 30.49 -19.45 -0.27
CA LEU A 601 30.18 -18.04 -0.46
C LEU A 601 29.19 -17.86 -1.61
N VAL A 602 28.29 -16.90 -1.46
CA VAL A 602 27.36 -16.49 -2.53
C VAL A 602 27.43 -14.98 -2.71
N ILE A 603 27.48 -14.53 -3.97
CA ILE A 603 27.49 -13.11 -4.32
C ILE A 603 26.40 -12.82 -5.36
N ALA A 604 25.70 -11.72 -5.20
CA ALA A 604 24.77 -11.17 -6.19
C ALA A 604 25.40 -9.95 -6.88
N LEU A 605 25.41 -9.96 -8.21
CA LEU A 605 25.98 -8.90 -9.04
C LEU A 605 24.88 -8.23 -9.87
N ASP A 606 24.86 -6.89 -9.83
CA ASP A 606 23.86 -6.07 -10.53
C ASP A 606 23.89 -6.30 -12.05
N GLY A 607 22.72 -6.46 -12.66
CA GLY A 607 22.55 -6.70 -14.10
C GLY A 607 23.18 -8.00 -14.62
N VAL A 608 23.65 -8.89 -13.74
CA VAL A 608 24.24 -10.19 -14.09
C VAL A 608 23.53 -11.34 -13.41
N GLY A 609 23.38 -11.30 -12.08
CA GLY A 609 22.78 -12.37 -11.28
C GLY A 609 23.66 -12.90 -10.15
N ALA A 610 23.33 -14.07 -9.63
CA ALA A 610 23.95 -14.67 -8.45
C ALA A 610 24.98 -15.76 -8.82
N PHE A 611 26.07 -15.80 -8.06
CA PHE A 611 27.16 -16.76 -8.19
C PHE A 611 27.50 -17.41 -6.85
N GLU A 612 27.92 -18.66 -6.89
CA GLU A 612 28.35 -19.48 -5.75
C GLU A 612 29.80 -19.91 -5.91
N SER A 613 30.51 -19.91 -4.79
CA SER A 613 31.83 -20.48 -4.62
C SER A 613 31.78 -21.47 -3.47
N VAL A 614 32.40 -22.64 -3.64
CA VAL A 614 32.59 -23.65 -2.57
C VAL A 614 34.06 -23.80 -2.16
N ASP A 615 34.92 -22.87 -2.59
CA ASP A 615 36.37 -22.91 -2.40
C ASP A 615 36.95 -21.56 -1.91
N GLY A 616 36.15 -20.76 -1.21
CA GLY A 616 36.58 -19.49 -0.64
C GLY A 616 36.79 -18.37 -1.67
N GLY A 617 36.20 -18.50 -2.85
CA GLY A 617 36.22 -17.55 -3.96
C GLY A 617 37.40 -17.75 -4.91
N GLU A 618 38.09 -18.89 -4.87
CA GLU A 618 39.07 -19.25 -5.89
C GLU A 618 38.39 -19.47 -7.24
N SER A 619 37.18 -20.01 -7.25
CA SER A 619 36.34 -20.14 -8.44
C SER A 619 34.86 -19.92 -8.15
N TRP A 620 34.18 -19.27 -9.09
CA TRP A 620 32.76 -18.94 -8.99
C TRP A 620 31.96 -19.58 -10.11
N SER A 621 30.76 -20.05 -9.78
CA SER A 621 29.79 -20.64 -10.71
C SER A 621 28.47 -19.90 -10.64
N MET A 622 27.81 -19.69 -11.78
CA MET A 622 26.54 -18.96 -11.83
C MET A 622 25.41 -19.84 -11.27
N LEU A 623 24.70 -19.33 -10.27
CA LEU A 623 23.49 -19.93 -9.70
C LEU A 623 22.23 -19.49 -10.45
N LEU A 624 22.10 -18.19 -10.70
CA LEU A 624 20.91 -17.58 -11.27
C LEU A 624 21.29 -16.38 -12.13
N ALA A 625 20.86 -16.36 -13.39
CA ALA A 625 21.01 -15.19 -14.24
C ALA A 625 19.90 -14.17 -13.96
N ALA A 626 20.26 -12.90 -13.79
CA ALA A 626 19.33 -11.79 -13.62
C ALA A 626 19.86 -10.58 -14.40
N PRO A 627 19.40 -10.35 -15.65
CA PRO A 627 19.86 -9.23 -16.46
C PRO A 627 19.25 -7.88 -16.05
N GLU A 628 18.22 -7.89 -15.21
CA GLU A 628 17.54 -6.70 -14.70
C GLU A 628 18.36 -6.08 -13.54
N PRO A 629 18.25 -4.76 -13.30
CA PRO A 629 18.86 -4.12 -12.14
C PRO A 629 18.36 -4.70 -10.81
N LEU A 630 19.26 -4.86 -9.85
CA LEU A 630 19.04 -5.47 -8.54
C LEU A 630 19.19 -4.43 -7.41
N ASN A 631 18.28 -4.48 -6.44
CA ASN A 631 18.27 -3.59 -5.27
C ASN A 631 18.68 -4.29 -3.97
N GLY A 632 18.61 -5.62 -3.94
CA GLY A 632 18.93 -6.41 -2.77
C GLY A 632 18.98 -7.90 -3.10
N ALA A 633 19.61 -8.67 -2.23
CA ALA A 633 19.66 -10.12 -2.33
C ALA A 633 19.59 -10.73 -0.92
N ASP A 634 19.17 -11.98 -0.84
CA ASP A 634 19.38 -12.84 0.31
C ASP A 634 19.52 -14.31 -0.11
N PHE A 635 20.07 -15.15 0.75
CA PHE A 635 20.36 -16.56 0.46
C PHE A 635 19.99 -17.52 1.60
N ASP A 636 19.26 -18.58 1.27
CA ASP A 636 18.95 -19.70 2.17
C ASP A 636 19.95 -20.85 1.94
N PHE A 637 21.01 -20.89 2.73
CA PHE A 637 22.02 -21.97 2.70
C PHE A 637 21.44 -23.35 3.01
N SER A 638 20.31 -23.44 3.73
CA SER A 638 19.72 -24.75 4.07
C SER A 638 19.04 -25.42 2.88
N ARG A 639 18.59 -24.62 1.91
CA ARG A 639 17.91 -25.09 0.69
C ARG A 639 18.70 -24.83 -0.60
N GLY A 640 19.74 -23.99 -0.54
CA GLY A 640 20.47 -23.53 -1.73
C GLY A 640 19.68 -22.51 -2.55
N ASN A 641 18.80 -21.72 -1.90
CA ASN A 641 17.90 -20.81 -2.59
C ASN A 641 18.39 -19.37 -2.53
N VAL A 642 18.44 -18.72 -3.69
CA VAL A 642 18.70 -17.28 -3.78
C VAL A 642 17.39 -16.52 -3.93
N TYR A 643 17.34 -15.32 -3.36
CA TYR A 643 16.24 -14.38 -3.53
C TYR A 643 16.82 -13.03 -3.97
N LEU A 644 16.47 -12.56 -5.17
CA LEU A 644 16.97 -11.30 -5.72
C LEU A 644 15.82 -10.30 -5.86
N ALA A 645 15.94 -9.15 -5.18
CA ALA A 645 15.02 -8.03 -5.35
C ALA A 645 15.40 -7.23 -6.59
N THR A 646 14.44 -7.05 -7.51
CA THR A 646 14.67 -6.38 -8.80
C THR A 646 14.00 -5.01 -8.86
N GLN A 647 14.54 -4.14 -9.71
CA GLN A 647 13.93 -2.87 -10.06
C GLN A 647 12.76 -3.08 -11.04
N GLY A 648 11.61 -3.51 -10.52
CA GLY A 648 10.34 -3.53 -11.27
C GLY A 648 9.85 -4.89 -11.77
N ALA A 649 10.60 -5.98 -11.56
CA ALA A 649 10.17 -7.36 -11.87
C ALA A 649 9.83 -8.18 -10.61
N GLY A 650 9.77 -7.55 -9.43
CA GLY A 650 9.52 -8.21 -8.15
C GLY A 650 10.75 -8.96 -7.64
N VAL A 651 10.57 -10.21 -7.22
CA VAL A 651 11.63 -11.06 -6.65
C VAL A 651 11.94 -12.23 -7.59
N LEU A 652 13.22 -12.52 -7.86
CA LEU A 652 13.67 -13.69 -8.59
C LEU A 652 14.24 -14.75 -7.63
N THR A 653 14.01 -16.04 -7.92
CA THR A 653 14.51 -17.15 -7.08
C THR A 653 14.89 -18.39 -7.90
N THR A 654 15.76 -19.24 -7.36
CA THR A 654 16.29 -20.46 -8.02
C THR A 654 15.30 -21.62 -8.08
N ASP A 655 14.44 -21.81 -7.08
CA ASP A 655 13.87 -23.15 -6.83
C ASP A 655 12.35 -23.28 -6.97
N LEU A 656 11.69 -22.28 -7.57
CA LEU A 656 10.30 -22.42 -7.99
C LEU A 656 10.07 -21.62 -9.27
N ARG A 657 9.25 -22.17 -10.17
CA ARG A 657 8.56 -21.40 -11.23
C ARG A 657 7.62 -20.37 -10.58
N ILE A 658 8.18 -19.34 -9.96
CA ILE A 658 7.45 -18.12 -9.59
C ILE A 658 7.73 -17.11 -10.70
N THR A 659 7.19 -17.38 -11.88
CA THR A 659 7.04 -16.35 -12.90
C THR A 659 6.10 -15.28 -12.35
N GLU A 660 6.60 -14.06 -12.22
CA GLU A 660 5.90 -12.89 -11.67
C GLU A 660 5.30 -13.10 -10.28
N VAL A 661 6.18 -12.95 -9.30
CA VAL A 661 5.81 -12.86 -7.89
C VAL A 661 4.83 -11.68 -7.69
N GLY A 662 3.61 -11.96 -7.21
CA GLY A 662 2.48 -11.04 -7.02
C GLY A 662 2.66 -9.93 -5.96
N LEU A 663 3.86 -9.37 -5.87
CA LEU A 663 4.08 -8.09 -5.21
C LEU A 663 3.38 -7.01 -6.04
N PRO A 664 2.54 -6.14 -5.43
CA PRO A 664 2.05 -4.95 -6.12
C PRO A 664 3.27 -4.17 -6.63
N THR A 665 3.09 -3.46 -7.74
CA THR A 665 4.08 -3.06 -8.76
C THR A 665 5.14 -2.05 -8.34
N HIS A 666 5.50 -2.08 -7.07
CA HIS A 666 6.48 -1.24 -6.44
C HIS A 666 7.85 -1.89 -6.54
N GLU A 667 8.85 -1.03 -6.70
CA GLU A 667 10.24 -1.40 -6.58
C GLU A 667 10.50 -2.07 -5.23
N VAL A 668 10.98 -3.32 -5.26
CA VAL A 668 11.45 -4.02 -4.07
C VAL A 668 12.81 -3.44 -3.73
N SER A 669 12.88 -2.74 -2.60
CA SER A 669 14.07 -2.02 -2.13
C SER A 669 14.89 -2.85 -1.14
N ALA A 670 14.27 -3.84 -0.49
CA ALA A 670 14.94 -4.70 0.46
C ALA A 670 14.30 -6.10 0.49
N ILE A 671 15.11 -7.12 0.78
CA ILE A 671 14.65 -8.50 0.91
C ILE A 671 15.39 -9.19 2.06
N ALA A 672 14.69 -10.07 2.78
CA ALA A 672 15.28 -10.93 3.80
C ALA A 672 14.53 -12.27 3.88
N TYR A 673 15.24 -13.33 4.21
CA TYR A 673 14.73 -14.66 4.45
C TYR A 673 14.81 -14.97 5.95
N SER A 674 13.69 -15.41 6.50
CA SER A 674 13.59 -15.89 7.87
C SER A 674 13.67 -17.42 7.89
N PRO A 675 14.79 -18.02 8.32
CA PRO A 675 14.91 -19.47 8.43
C PRO A 675 13.98 -20.06 9.50
N VAL A 676 13.69 -19.29 10.56
CA VAL A 676 12.82 -19.73 11.67
C VAL A 676 11.36 -19.84 11.24
N HIS A 677 10.91 -18.91 10.40
CA HIS A 677 9.50 -18.84 9.95
C HIS A 677 9.30 -19.40 8.55
N GLU A 678 10.37 -19.84 7.89
CA GLU A 678 10.41 -20.27 6.48
C GLU A 678 9.67 -19.25 5.60
N ALA A 679 10.05 -17.98 5.72
CA ALA A 679 9.34 -16.87 5.09
C ALA A 679 10.30 -15.86 4.47
N ILE A 680 9.89 -15.29 3.35
CA ILE A 680 10.58 -14.19 2.67
C ILE A 680 9.86 -12.89 3.06
N LEU A 681 10.62 -11.88 3.45
CA LEU A 681 10.16 -10.53 3.66
C LEU A 681 10.65 -9.65 2.51
N ALA A 682 9.76 -8.84 1.95
CA ALA A 682 10.09 -7.87 0.90
C ALA A 682 9.63 -6.48 1.32
N GLY A 683 10.59 -5.58 1.48
CA GLY A 683 10.36 -4.15 1.65
C GLY A 683 10.25 -3.45 0.31
N THR A 684 9.37 -2.46 0.21
CA THR A 684 9.21 -1.66 -1.00
C THR A 684 9.40 -0.18 -0.69
N ARG A 685 9.82 0.59 -1.70
CA ARG A 685 10.06 2.04 -1.53
C ARG A 685 8.77 2.81 -1.19
N HIS A 686 7.62 2.35 -1.68
CA HIS A 686 6.34 3.07 -1.55
C HIS A 686 5.09 2.18 -1.37
N GLY A 687 5.27 0.86 -1.19
CA GLY A 687 4.16 -0.11 -1.08
C GLY A 687 4.03 -0.77 0.30
N GLY A 688 4.93 -0.48 1.24
CA GLY A 688 5.01 -1.14 2.53
C GLY A 688 5.88 -2.40 2.55
N LEU A 689 5.66 -3.23 3.57
CA LEU A 689 6.37 -4.47 3.83
C LEU A 689 5.46 -5.68 3.52
N PHE A 690 6.02 -6.69 2.87
CA PHE A 690 5.30 -7.91 2.46
C PHE A 690 6.02 -9.16 2.96
N VAL A 691 5.24 -10.23 3.17
CA VAL A 691 5.73 -11.52 3.65
C VAL A 691 5.12 -12.64 2.80
N GLN A 692 5.95 -13.58 2.36
CA GLN A 692 5.54 -14.80 1.66
C GLN A 692 6.10 -16.03 2.39
N ALA A 693 5.33 -17.11 2.48
CA ALA A 693 5.88 -18.38 2.97
C ALA A 693 6.63 -19.14 1.89
N VAL A 694 7.67 -19.85 2.30
CA VAL A 694 8.44 -20.75 1.46
C VAL A 694 7.88 -22.17 1.63
N GLY A 695 7.37 -22.79 0.56
CA GLY A 695 7.13 -24.24 0.52
C GLY A 695 5.68 -24.77 0.53
N THR A 696 4.62 -23.98 0.38
CA THR A 696 3.24 -24.51 0.38
C THR A 696 2.76 -25.02 -1.00
N THR A 697 3.29 -26.16 -1.45
CA THR A 697 2.58 -27.01 -2.41
C THR A 697 1.77 -28.06 -1.65
N GLY A 698 0.63 -27.67 -1.08
CA GLY A 698 -0.25 -28.59 -0.35
C GLY A 698 -1.53 -27.91 0.11
N ILE A 699 -2.67 -28.43 -0.33
CA ILE A 699 -4.01 -27.81 -0.24
C ILE A 699 -4.56 -27.75 1.20
N ASP A 700 -3.89 -28.29 2.23
CA ASP A 700 -4.48 -28.39 3.58
C ASP A 700 -4.08 -27.26 4.55
N ASP A 701 -2.95 -26.56 4.35
CA ASP A 701 -2.55 -25.41 5.20
C ASP A 701 -2.87 -24.05 4.55
N ALA A 702 -3.31 -24.04 3.29
CA ALA A 702 -3.72 -22.82 2.61
C ALA A 702 -4.95 -22.17 3.25
N ASP A 703 -5.79 -22.94 3.96
CA ASP A 703 -6.94 -22.40 4.70
C ASP A 703 -6.51 -21.67 5.99
N ASP A 704 -5.40 -22.07 6.63
CA ASP A 704 -4.84 -21.38 7.81
C ASP A 704 -4.10 -20.08 7.40
N PHE A 705 -3.62 -20.02 6.15
CA PHE A 705 -3.07 -18.82 5.51
C PHE A 705 -4.12 -17.86 4.93
N ARG A 706 -5.32 -18.36 4.61
CA ARG A 706 -6.47 -17.57 4.12
C ARG A 706 -7.37 -17.08 5.25
N ALA A 707 -7.17 -17.54 6.47
CA ALA A 707 -7.92 -17.05 7.62
C ALA A 707 -7.61 -15.56 7.82
N SER A 708 -8.55 -14.70 7.40
CA SER A 708 -8.59 -13.29 7.80
C SER A 708 -8.23 -13.20 9.29
N PRO A 709 -7.32 -12.31 9.71
CA PRO A 709 -6.92 -12.23 11.11
C PRO A 709 -8.19 -12.10 11.95
N LEU A 710 -8.33 -12.94 12.97
CA LEU A 710 -9.39 -12.76 13.96
C LEU A 710 -9.15 -11.40 14.63
N VAL A 711 -9.98 -10.42 14.31
CA VAL A 711 -9.93 -9.10 14.93
C VAL A 711 -10.86 -9.10 16.13
N LEU A 712 -10.37 -8.56 17.25
CA LEU A 712 -11.22 -8.18 18.38
C LEU A 712 -11.70 -6.75 18.16
N SER A 713 -12.85 -6.57 17.51
CA SER A 713 -13.42 -5.23 17.34
C SER A 713 -14.14 -4.81 18.62
N VAL A 714 -13.88 -3.56 19.02
CA VAL A 714 -14.51 -2.92 20.18
C VAL A 714 -15.53 -1.94 19.64
N GLU A 715 -16.82 -2.24 19.77
CA GLU A 715 -17.86 -1.30 19.34
C GLU A 715 -18.10 -0.25 20.44
N PRO A 716 -17.84 1.04 20.18
CA PRO A 716 -18.24 2.09 21.10
C PRO A 716 -19.77 2.18 21.13
N ASN A 717 -20.34 2.11 22.33
CA ASN A 717 -21.77 2.39 22.54
C ASN A 717 -21.91 3.72 23.29
N PRO A 718 -22.13 4.86 22.59
CA PRO A 718 -22.20 6.17 23.21
C PRO A 718 -23.45 6.37 24.12
N THR A 719 -24.37 5.41 24.16
CA THR A 719 -25.64 5.53 24.91
C THR A 719 -25.80 4.51 26.04
N CYS A 720 -24.85 3.58 26.21
CA CYS A 720 -24.94 2.53 27.22
C CYS A 720 -23.63 2.35 27.97
N SER A 721 -23.72 2.05 29.27
CA SER A 721 -22.59 1.65 30.13
C SER A 721 -22.08 0.23 29.79
N ARG A 722 -22.11 -0.17 28.51
CA ARG A 722 -21.78 -1.51 28.03
C ARG A 722 -20.90 -1.41 26.79
N VAL A 723 -19.74 -2.05 26.87
CA VAL A 723 -18.78 -2.23 25.76
C VAL A 723 -19.07 -3.58 25.12
N ARG A 724 -19.27 -3.62 23.80
CA ARG A 724 -19.42 -4.87 23.06
C ARG A 724 -18.10 -5.20 22.37
N PHE A 725 -17.69 -6.45 22.50
CA PHE A 725 -16.56 -7.05 21.81
C PHE A 725 -17.08 -8.03 20.78
N ARG A 726 -16.51 -8.00 19.57
CA ARG A 726 -16.78 -8.95 18.50
C ARG A 726 -15.51 -9.65 18.08
N LEU A 727 -15.64 -10.94 17.82
CA LEU A 727 -14.58 -11.85 17.38
C LEU A 727 -15.01 -12.43 16.03
N GLY A 728 -14.29 -12.10 14.96
CA GLY A 728 -14.63 -12.58 13.62
C GLY A 728 -13.51 -12.39 12.60
N SER A 729 -13.67 -13.08 11.46
CA SER A 729 -12.89 -12.87 10.24
C SER A 729 -13.38 -11.63 9.49
N ASN A 730 -12.47 -10.92 8.82
CA ASN A 730 -12.75 -9.78 7.95
C ASN A 730 -14.01 -10.02 7.08
N PRO A 731 -15.07 -9.19 7.17
CA PRO A 731 -16.32 -9.36 6.42
C PRO A 731 -16.19 -9.13 4.91
N ALA A 732 -15.04 -8.66 4.41
CA ALA A 732 -14.79 -8.41 2.99
C ALA A 732 -14.65 -9.68 2.12
N LEU A 733 -14.44 -10.84 2.73
CA LEU A 733 -14.49 -12.15 2.05
C LEU A 733 -15.82 -12.79 2.42
N GLY A 734 -16.76 -12.79 1.47
CA GLY A 734 -18.15 -13.22 1.69
C GLY A 734 -18.27 -14.50 2.52
N SER A 735 -19.35 -14.59 3.30
CA SER A 735 -19.60 -15.60 4.32
C SER A 735 -19.34 -17.05 3.87
N THR A 736 -18.10 -17.50 3.95
CA THR A 736 -17.77 -18.90 4.12
C THR A 736 -17.84 -19.12 5.62
N GLY A 737 -18.84 -19.88 6.05
CA GLY A 737 -18.88 -20.39 7.40
C GLY A 737 -17.64 -21.25 7.62
N ALA A 738 -16.55 -20.63 8.04
CA ALA A 738 -15.47 -21.32 8.69
C ALA A 738 -16.06 -21.82 10.01
N GLU A 739 -16.40 -23.11 10.06
CA GLU A 739 -16.55 -23.77 11.35
C GLU A 739 -15.27 -23.47 12.13
N MET A 740 -15.39 -22.78 13.26
CA MET A 740 -14.27 -22.55 14.16
C MET A 740 -13.84 -23.91 14.72
N ASP A 741 -12.87 -24.56 14.07
CA ASP A 741 -12.25 -25.75 14.63
C ASP A 741 -11.45 -25.34 15.86
N GLY A 742 -11.98 -25.69 17.04
CA GLY A 742 -11.45 -25.29 18.34
C GLY A 742 -12.11 -24.02 18.88
N GLY A 743 -13.34 -24.15 19.39
CA GLY A 743 -14.04 -23.07 20.10
C GLY A 743 -13.19 -22.42 21.22
N PRO A 744 -13.59 -21.23 21.71
CA PRO A 744 -12.78 -20.45 22.64
C PRO A 744 -12.36 -21.27 23.86
N SER A 745 -11.06 -21.53 23.96
CA SER A 745 -10.48 -22.32 25.06
C SER A 745 -10.54 -21.58 26.40
N ARG A 746 -10.74 -20.25 26.39
CA ARG A 746 -10.76 -19.36 27.56
C ARG A 746 -11.77 -18.21 27.41
N PRO A 747 -12.32 -17.70 28.53
CA PRO A 747 -13.16 -16.49 28.52
C PRO A 747 -12.34 -15.25 28.12
N LEU A 748 -13.01 -14.24 27.55
CA LEU A 748 -12.40 -12.95 27.30
C LEU A 748 -12.09 -12.25 28.64
N THR A 749 -10.85 -11.82 28.83
CA THR A 749 -10.40 -11.17 30.07
C THR A 749 -10.15 -9.69 29.86
N ILE A 750 -10.72 -8.85 30.71
CA ILE A 750 -10.39 -7.44 30.81
C ILE A 750 -9.29 -7.26 31.85
N ARG A 751 -8.25 -6.51 31.52
CA ARG A 751 -7.13 -6.16 32.39
C ARG A 751 -6.91 -4.66 32.45
N ASP A 752 -6.35 -4.18 33.55
CA ASP A 752 -5.87 -2.80 33.65
C ASP A 752 -4.50 -2.63 32.99
N VAL A 753 -4.01 -1.38 32.90
CA VAL A 753 -2.68 -1.07 32.36
C VAL A 753 -1.50 -1.71 33.10
N ARG A 754 -1.73 -2.28 34.28
CA ARG A 754 -0.71 -3.02 35.06
C ARG A 754 -0.86 -4.53 34.88
N GLY A 755 -1.65 -4.98 33.90
CA GLY A 755 -1.92 -6.38 33.61
C GLY A 755 -2.79 -7.09 34.65
N ARG A 756 -3.38 -6.38 35.61
CA ARG A 756 -4.24 -6.99 36.64
C ARG A 756 -5.59 -7.33 36.05
N LEU A 757 -6.09 -8.53 36.34
CA LEU A 757 -7.42 -8.95 35.92
C LEU A 757 -8.49 -8.05 36.55
N VAL A 758 -9.33 -7.48 35.69
CA VAL A 758 -10.46 -6.63 36.05
C VAL A 758 -11.78 -7.41 35.95
N ARG A 759 -11.98 -8.15 34.85
CA ARG A 759 -13.22 -8.90 34.60
C ARG A 759 -12.98 -10.09 33.68
N ARG A 760 -13.73 -11.19 33.88
CA ARG A 760 -13.89 -12.27 32.89
C ARG A 760 -15.27 -12.18 32.25
N LEU A 761 -15.34 -12.32 30.93
CA LEU A 761 -16.58 -12.29 30.16
C LEU A 761 -16.78 -13.62 29.46
N GLY A 762 -18.02 -14.13 29.53
CA GLY A 762 -18.44 -15.24 28.69
C GLY A 762 -18.57 -14.78 27.24
N LEU A 763 -18.15 -15.65 26.33
CA LEU A 763 -18.36 -15.48 24.89
C LEU A 763 -19.71 -16.12 24.52
N VAL A 764 -20.47 -15.44 23.67
CA VAL A 764 -21.80 -15.86 23.21
C VAL A 764 -21.78 -15.92 21.68
N GLU A 765 -22.19 -17.03 21.10
CA GLU A 765 -22.38 -17.13 19.65
C GLU A 765 -23.59 -16.31 19.20
N SER A 766 -23.40 -15.51 18.15
CA SER A 766 -24.43 -14.70 17.52
C SER A 766 -24.49 -15.00 16.01
N ARG A 767 -25.48 -14.45 15.31
CA ARG A 767 -25.60 -14.60 13.84
C ARG A 767 -24.44 -13.96 13.07
N ASP A 768 -23.72 -13.02 13.69
CA ASP A 768 -22.68 -12.21 13.07
C ASP A 768 -21.27 -12.55 13.61
N GLY A 769 -21.11 -13.68 14.32
CA GLY A 769 -19.85 -14.11 14.94
C GLY A 769 -19.95 -14.31 16.46
N VAL A 770 -18.80 -14.39 17.14
CA VAL A 770 -18.73 -14.56 18.60
C VAL A 770 -18.65 -13.20 19.29
N GLU A 771 -19.47 -12.97 20.30
CA GLU A 771 -19.56 -11.69 21.01
C GLU A 771 -19.30 -11.81 22.52
N ALA A 772 -18.81 -10.73 23.14
CA ALA A 772 -18.84 -10.54 24.59
C ALA A 772 -19.29 -9.12 24.95
N ILE A 773 -19.95 -8.96 26.10
CA ILE A 773 -20.43 -7.66 26.56
C ILE A 773 -19.87 -7.39 27.96
N TRP A 774 -19.17 -6.28 28.11
CA TRP A 774 -18.69 -5.79 29.39
C TRP A 774 -19.53 -4.60 29.85
N ASP A 775 -20.10 -4.67 31.04
CA ASP A 775 -20.88 -3.61 31.67
C ASP A 775 -20.03 -2.57 32.40
N THR A 776 -18.74 -2.48 32.09
CA THR A 776 -17.76 -1.56 32.72
C THR A 776 -17.61 -1.76 34.23
N ARG A 777 -17.83 -2.99 34.71
CA ARG A 777 -17.67 -3.38 36.12
C ARG A 777 -16.58 -4.41 36.31
N ASP A 778 -15.92 -4.36 37.46
CA ASP A 778 -14.95 -5.37 37.90
C ASP A 778 -15.65 -6.69 38.31
N GLU A 779 -14.91 -7.75 38.63
CA GLU A 779 -15.47 -9.02 39.13
C GLU A 779 -16.43 -8.82 40.35
N PRO A 780 -16.09 -7.99 41.35
CA PRO A 780 -17.00 -7.59 42.44
C PRO A 780 -18.25 -6.79 42.03
N GLY A 781 -18.39 -6.36 40.77
CA GLY A 781 -19.54 -5.61 40.27
C GLY A 781 -19.47 -4.09 40.53
N ARG A 782 -18.32 -3.56 40.90
CA ARG A 782 -18.07 -2.11 41.07
C ARG A 782 -17.71 -1.51 39.72
N ARG A 783 -18.15 -0.28 39.47
CA ARG A 783 -17.72 0.47 38.28
C ARG A 783 -16.21 0.65 38.31
N VAL A 784 -15.58 0.38 37.18
CA VAL A 784 -14.14 0.59 37.04
C VAL A 784 -13.83 2.09 36.94
N ALA A 785 -12.60 2.48 37.28
CA ALA A 785 -12.17 3.86 37.16
C ALA A 785 -12.06 4.28 35.69
N ALA A 786 -12.10 5.59 35.43
CA ALA A 786 -11.71 6.08 34.12
C ALA A 786 -10.23 5.74 33.87
N GLY A 787 -9.93 5.21 32.69
CA GLY A 787 -8.61 4.70 32.35
C GLY A 787 -8.64 3.76 31.15
N VAL A 788 -7.45 3.30 30.76
CA VAL A 788 -7.26 2.35 29.67
C VAL A 788 -7.34 0.91 30.22
N TYR A 789 -8.06 0.07 29.50
CA TYR A 789 -8.23 -1.35 29.80
C TYR A 789 -7.93 -2.19 28.55
N PHE A 790 -7.42 -3.39 28.75
CA PHE A 790 -7.08 -4.32 27.69
C PHE A 790 -8.00 -5.54 27.74
N ALA A 791 -8.73 -5.79 26.68
CA ALA A 791 -9.49 -7.01 26.47
C ALA A 791 -8.60 -8.05 25.79
N GLU A 792 -8.48 -9.24 26.36
CA GLU A 792 -7.61 -10.31 25.86
C GLU A 792 -8.42 -11.61 25.71
N VAL A 793 -8.17 -12.36 24.64
CA VAL A 793 -8.69 -13.71 24.45
C VAL A 793 -7.63 -14.60 23.81
N THR A 794 -7.66 -15.90 24.09
CA THR A 794 -6.73 -16.88 23.50
C THR A 794 -7.50 -17.90 22.68
N LEU A 795 -7.18 -17.98 21.39
CA LEU A 795 -7.80 -18.87 20.39
C LEU A 795 -6.70 -19.56 19.60
N GLY A 796 -6.79 -20.89 19.46
CA GLY A 796 -5.77 -21.65 18.72
C GLY A 796 -4.34 -21.44 19.22
N GLY A 797 -4.14 -21.08 20.50
CA GLY A 797 -2.83 -20.74 21.06
C GLY A 797 -2.34 -19.30 20.83
N ARG A 798 -3.02 -18.50 20.00
CA ARG A 798 -2.71 -17.08 19.74
C ARG A 798 -3.42 -16.17 20.73
N ARG A 799 -2.74 -15.12 21.21
CA ARG A 799 -3.33 -14.10 22.11
C ARG A 799 -3.78 -12.90 21.28
N ILE A 800 -5.07 -12.59 21.34
CA ILE A 800 -5.68 -11.46 20.66
C ILE A 800 -6.04 -10.41 21.69
N THR A 801 -5.68 -9.15 21.44
CA THR A 801 -5.88 -8.05 22.38
C THR A 801 -6.58 -6.86 21.74
N GLY A 802 -7.48 -6.21 22.46
CA GLY A 802 -8.14 -4.97 22.06
C GLY A 802 -8.11 -3.95 23.19
N THR A 803 -8.03 -2.68 22.84
CA THR A 803 -7.91 -1.57 23.80
C THR A 803 -9.26 -0.92 24.03
N VAL A 804 -9.57 -0.61 25.29
CA VAL A 804 -10.81 0.05 25.70
C VAL A 804 -10.48 1.25 26.57
N LEU A 805 -10.89 2.43 26.14
CA LEU A 805 -10.84 3.64 26.97
C LEU A 805 -12.16 3.80 27.72
N VAL A 806 -12.12 3.81 29.05
CA VAL A 806 -13.26 4.14 29.89
C VAL A 806 -13.12 5.59 30.35
N THR A 807 -14.07 6.45 29.98
CA THR A 807 -14.15 7.85 30.43
C THR A 807 -15.14 8.00 31.60
N ARG A 808 -15.09 9.12 32.33
CA ARG A 808 -15.99 9.38 33.48
C ARG A 808 -17.44 9.62 33.07
#